data_AF-A0A2A2E1V4-F1
#
_entry.id   AF-A0A2A2E1V4-F1
#
_cell.length_a   1.000
_cell.length_b   1.000
_cell.length_c   1.000
_cell.angle_alpha   90.00
_cell.angle_beta   90.00
_cell.angle_gamma   90.00
#
_symmetry.space_group_name_H-M   'P 1'
#
loop_
_entity.id
_entity.type
_entity.pdbx_description
1 polymer ?
#
loop_
_entity_poly.entity_id
_entity_poly.type
_entity_poly.pdbx_seq_one_letter_code
_entity_poly.pdbx_strand_id
1 'polypeptide(L)'
;MHRSGTSAITRGLEVLGVDLGGNLMPAAKDNNEKGFFEDMDIHAFNGKLLTSLGSAWDRLAPIQAKQLLEPRFAHLQDEAEALLTGKLADTGVFAFKDPQTSLLVSFWRAIFERMELDTRYLICFRNPLSVAESLRKRDDMTPTKAQLLWAKYSLAALRDTDSCPRLFLDYDVLMDAPASQLARIALAFGLSAPEQNPTDLETFCQEFLSPTLRHTRFDRSQLNSPAEVIRLVRELHALLEIAAATPGQLDTQQEIDTLQAALAALEPIVSDIDTLSERQVQLEKERMQLLAQLHATRDECGEAWKLHDQARKEIQRLVDEHSYIEQLRSETAARHDQIRTQYDQLHRSHDQLQLELQRIYTSHSWRLLGGLRLLRRYYRDPVLLTRVLVSKGARLAWRHLPITTSHKQRLKAGIFRMASPILRQTQAYQDWQRMTGQAAEPLSEPTAPLVRIDEPVEAIRRLQGPTIEVAARLVAFYLPQFHSIPENDEWWGKGFTEWTNVRPAQPQYDGHYQPHEPGDLGYYSLDEIETQRQQVELAKLYGIGGFCFYFYWFGGKRLLEKPIERYLQNPELDLPFCLCWANENWSRRWDGLDEHILIGQSHSSEDDLAFIAHIAQYLRDPRYIRIDGRPLLLVYRPALLPNAQATAQRWRTWCRDNGIGEIYLAYTQSFESVPPGKYGFDAAVEFPPNNTTPPDVTANVKPLHEGFAGKVYDWSTYPKRSTAYTRPPYTLFRGVCPAWDNTPRRKERGISFVNSSPRGYQEWLLNAIRDSHRHHHSEDERLVFINAWNEWAEGAHLEPDQHYGYAYLEATRMAHVRARLLTTPAPTESKTVAVAIHAFYPDIFEEIVAYLSKIRDFTLKLYISTPSGSADVIRERLANCPHSYVLQEVPNHGRDILPFLTLLPRIVADGVPYLVKIHTKKSTHRNDGDTWRRDLYEKLLTSQAMKQALDEFCNDANLGLLGPAGHVVPMSFYWGSNARAVERLACRMGIRPSELHQLDFVAGTMFFARVDALRPLLNLAIDVNDFEPEEGQVDGTFAHALERAMSVSAHAAGLSVRSSEGAPTNARYGFAEATA
;
A
#
# COMPACT_ATOMS: atom_id res chain seq x y z
N MET A 1 40.33 34.39 -4.05
CA MET A 1 39.07 33.61 -3.96
C MET A 1 38.27 33.70 -5.26
N HIS A 2 37.54 32.65 -5.62
CA HIS A 2 36.62 32.69 -6.75
C HIS A 2 35.57 33.80 -6.57
N ARG A 3 35.05 34.34 -7.68
CA ARG A 3 33.99 35.39 -7.70
C ARG A 3 34.34 36.72 -7.02
N SER A 4 35.59 36.92 -6.64
CA SER A 4 36.06 38.17 -6.02
C SER A 4 36.38 39.29 -7.02
N GLY A 5 36.03 39.12 -8.31
CA GLY A 5 36.27 40.14 -9.33
C GLY A 5 37.68 40.19 -9.91
N THR A 6 38.51 39.19 -9.60
CA THR A 6 39.92 39.08 -10.04
C THR A 6 40.11 39.13 -11.55
N SER A 7 39.17 38.59 -12.35
CA SER A 7 39.26 38.66 -13.82
C SER A 7 39.17 40.09 -14.35
N ALA A 8 38.46 40.97 -13.65
CA ALA A 8 38.38 42.39 -14.01
C ALA A 8 39.75 43.06 -13.91
N ILE A 9 40.50 42.70 -12.86
CA ILE A 9 41.81 43.26 -12.57
C ILE A 9 42.88 42.68 -13.48
N THR A 10 42.84 41.37 -13.73
CA THR A 10 43.82 40.71 -14.59
C THR A 10 43.80 41.32 -16.00
N ARG A 11 42.61 41.57 -16.57
CA ARG A 11 42.50 42.32 -17.84
C ARG A 11 43.01 43.76 -17.73
N GLY A 12 42.82 44.40 -16.57
CA GLY A 12 43.38 45.72 -16.29
C GLY A 12 44.92 45.76 -16.30
N LEU A 13 45.60 44.66 -15.96
CA LEU A 13 47.06 44.58 -16.02
C LEU A 13 47.60 44.58 -17.46
N GLU A 14 46.87 44.03 -18.43
CA GLU A 14 47.24 44.12 -19.85
C GLU A 14 47.27 45.59 -20.34
N VAL A 15 46.35 46.43 -19.84
CA VAL A 15 46.36 47.88 -20.13
C VAL A 15 47.66 48.54 -19.64
N LEU A 16 48.25 48.03 -18.56
CA LEU A 16 49.52 48.49 -17.99
C LEU A 16 50.76 47.85 -18.66
N GLY A 17 50.56 47.03 -19.70
CA GLY A 17 51.63 46.38 -20.46
C GLY A 17 52.18 45.10 -19.82
N VAL A 18 51.42 44.45 -18.94
CA VAL A 18 51.81 43.17 -18.31
C VAL A 18 51.40 41.99 -19.18
N ASP A 19 52.31 41.05 -19.39
CA ASP A 19 52.03 39.80 -20.11
C ASP A 19 51.29 38.80 -19.21
N LEU A 20 50.20 38.22 -19.72
CA LEU A 20 49.38 37.21 -19.03
C LEU A 20 49.61 35.77 -19.53
N GLY A 21 50.45 35.59 -20.54
CA GLY A 21 50.66 34.32 -21.23
C GLY A 21 49.64 34.04 -22.33
N GLY A 22 49.96 33.06 -23.18
CA GLY A 22 49.16 32.74 -24.38
C GLY A 22 48.04 31.69 -24.18
N ASN A 23 48.02 30.96 -23.06
CA ASN A 23 47.09 29.85 -22.83
C ASN A 23 46.04 30.21 -21.77
N LEU A 24 45.20 31.19 -22.07
CA LEU A 24 44.19 31.69 -21.14
C LEU A 24 42.88 30.89 -21.21
N MET A 25 42.29 30.62 -20.05
CA MET A 25 41.03 29.90 -19.92
C MET A 25 39.87 30.65 -20.64
N PRO A 26 39.15 29.97 -21.54
CA PRO A 26 38.14 30.60 -22.39
C PRO A 26 36.91 31.07 -21.59
N ALA A 27 36.19 32.05 -22.13
CA ALA A 27 34.94 32.53 -21.55
C ALA A 27 33.88 31.42 -21.47
N ALA A 28 33.06 31.45 -20.43
CA ALA A 28 31.95 30.52 -20.24
C ALA A 28 30.64 31.28 -20.12
N LYS A 29 29.68 30.95 -20.99
CA LYS A 29 28.33 31.54 -21.00
C LYS A 29 27.64 31.30 -19.66
N ASP A 30 26.90 32.29 -19.17
CA ASP A 30 26.16 32.27 -17.88
C ASP A 30 27.04 32.09 -16.62
N ASN A 31 28.36 32.09 -16.76
CA ASN A 31 29.32 31.91 -15.67
C ASN A 31 30.34 33.05 -15.62
N ASN A 32 31.09 33.29 -16.71
CA ASN A 32 31.96 34.44 -16.87
C ASN A 32 32.12 34.77 -18.36
N GLU A 33 31.20 35.59 -18.85
CA GLU A 33 30.98 35.85 -20.27
C GLU A 33 32.14 36.59 -20.96
N LYS A 34 33.01 37.25 -20.18
CA LYS A 34 34.16 38.03 -20.69
C LYS A 34 35.51 37.34 -20.54
N GLY A 35 35.55 36.09 -20.08
CA GLY A 35 36.79 35.32 -19.93
C GLY A 35 37.31 35.26 -18.49
N PHE A 36 37.98 34.17 -18.13
CA PHE A 36 38.51 33.97 -16.78
C PHE A 36 39.87 34.62 -16.57
N PHE A 37 40.66 34.79 -17.64
CA PHE A 37 42.04 35.30 -17.59
C PHE A 37 42.90 34.50 -16.61
N GLU A 38 42.64 33.20 -16.54
CA GLU A 38 43.43 32.24 -15.76
C GLU A 38 44.36 31.53 -16.73
N ASP A 39 45.66 31.46 -16.43
CA ASP A 39 46.59 30.66 -17.21
C ASP A 39 46.28 29.17 -16.97
N MET A 40 45.93 28.45 -18.04
CA MET A 40 45.44 27.08 -17.94
C MET A 40 46.50 26.11 -17.41
N ASP A 41 47.79 26.37 -17.69
CA ASP A 41 48.88 25.50 -17.27
C ASP A 41 49.09 25.65 -15.75
N ILE A 42 49.05 26.90 -15.26
CA ILE A 42 49.13 27.19 -13.82
C ILE A 42 47.86 26.75 -13.08
N HIS A 43 46.68 26.92 -13.67
CA HIS A 43 45.43 26.43 -13.10
C HIS A 43 45.45 24.91 -12.93
N ALA A 44 45.89 24.18 -13.97
CA ALA A 44 46.04 22.72 -13.92
C ALA A 44 47.08 22.30 -12.86
N PHE A 45 48.20 23.01 -12.78
CA PHE A 45 49.21 22.76 -11.76
C PHE A 45 48.67 22.98 -10.33
N ASN A 46 47.99 24.09 -10.08
CA ASN A 46 47.39 24.39 -8.78
C ASN A 46 46.37 23.32 -8.36
N GLY A 47 45.52 22.88 -9.31
CA GLY A 47 44.57 21.80 -9.06
C GLY A 47 45.27 20.47 -8.71
N LYS A 48 46.36 20.14 -9.40
CA LYS A 48 47.20 18.97 -9.12
C LYS A 48 47.83 19.02 -7.72
N LEU A 49 48.35 20.19 -7.34
CA LEU A 49 48.96 20.40 -6.02
C LEU A 49 47.93 20.29 -4.89
N LEU A 50 46.76 20.93 -5.02
CA LEU A 50 45.67 20.78 -4.04
C LEU A 50 45.23 19.33 -3.88
N THR A 51 45.06 18.62 -5.00
CA THR A 51 44.65 17.21 -4.98
C THR A 51 45.68 16.35 -4.24
N SER A 52 46.97 16.63 -4.43
CA SER A 52 48.06 15.89 -3.78
C SER A 52 48.17 16.20 -2.28
N LEU A 53 47.58 17.30 -1.82
CA LEU A 53 47.40 17.63 -0.40
C LEU A 53 46.13 17.01 0.20
N GLY A 54 45.29 16.33 -0.60
CA GLY A 54 43.98 15.84 -0.17
C GLY A 54 42.95 16.95 0.02
N SER A 55 43.13 18.09 -0.65
CA SER A 55 42.24 19.25 -0.57
C SER A 55 41.66 19.59 -1.94
N ALA A 56 40.65 20.46 -1.96
CA ALA A 56 40.13 21.10 -3.17
C ALA A 56 39.84 22.59 -2.89
N TRP A 57 39.46 23.33 -3.92
CA TRP A 57 39.20 24.77 -3.83
C TRP A 57 38.02 25.12 -2.90
N ASP A 58 37.05 24.21 -2.77
CA ASP A 58 35.83 24.39 -1.99
C ASP A 58 35.87 23.72 -0.61
N ARG A 59 37.04 23.18 -0.24
CA ARG A 59 37.29 22.62 1.10
C ARG A 59 37.61 23.72 2.07
N LEU A 60 37.04 23.61 3.25
CA LEU A 60 37.22 24.58 4.32
C LEU A 60 38.39 24.20 5.25
N ALA A 61 38.81 22.93 5.28
CA ALA A 61 39.99 22.49 6.03
C ALA A 61 41.25 23.34 5.72
N PRO A 62 42.03 23.80 6.72
CA PRO A 62 43.16 24.68 6.48
C PRO A 62 44.34 23.95 5.81
N ILE A 63 45.05 24.66 4.93
CA ILE A 63 46.31 24.17 4.34
C ILE A 63 47.45 24.88 5.08
N GLN A 64 48.34 24.10 5.69
CA GLN A 64 49.46 24.64 6.45
C GLN A 64 50.66 24.86 5.53
N ALA A 65 51.36 25.99 5.69
CA ALA A 65 52.56 26.30 4.90
C ALA A 65 53.64 25.21 4.98
N LYS A 66 53.77 24.53 6.14
CA LYS A 66 54.70 23.41 6.32
C LYS A 66 54.37 22.23 5.41
N GLN A 67 53.09 21.93 5.19
CA GLN A 67 52.65 20.83 4.33
C GLN A 67 53.06 21.08 2.88
N LEU A 68 52.93 22.33 2.42
CA LEU A 68 53.29 22.74 1.05
C LEU A 68 54.78 22.58 0.74
N LEU A 69 55.65 22.63 1.75
CA LEU A 69 57.10 22.57 1.61
C LEU A 69 57.69 21.21 2.04
N GLU A 70 56.86 20.19 2.20
CA GLU A 70 57.33 18.85 2.54
C GLU A 70 58.18 18.24 1.41
N PRO A 71 59.23 17.47 1.73
CA PRO A 71 60.12 16.87 0.72
C PRO A 71 59.41 16.04 -0.37
N ARG A 72 58.23 15.47 -0.06
CA ARG A 72 57.43 14.72 -1.04
C ARG A 72 56.99 15.58 -2.24
N PHE A 73 56.93 16.89 -2.09
CA PHE A 73 56.52 17.83 -3.14
C PHE A 73 57.70 18.41 -3.94
N ALA A 74 58.94 17.98 -3.70
CA ALA A 74 60.12 18.47 -4.43
C ALA A 74 59.98 18.34 -5.96
N HIS A 75 59.42 17.23 -6.43
CA HIS A 75 59.16 17.02 -7.86
C HIS A 75 58.16 18.04 -8.45
N LEU A 76 57.17 18.49 -7.67
CA LEU A 76 56.23 19.54 -8.09
C LEU A 76 56.91 20.91 -8.08
N GLN A 77 57.89 21.13 -7.21
CA GLN A 77 58.67 22.38 -7.21
C GLN A 77 59.49 22.50 -8.50
N ASP A 78 60.14 21.42 -8.92
CA ASP A 78 60.90 21.39 -10.18
C ASP A 78 59.97 21.56 -11.41
N GLU A 79 58.78 20.97 -11.38
CA GLU A 79 57.75 21.16 -12.42
C GLU A 79 57.24 22.61 -12.49
N ALA A 80 57.03 23.26 -11.34
CA ALA A 80 56.61 24.66 -11.26
C ALA A 80 57.69 25.61 -11.79
N GLU A 81 58.97 25.37 -11.47
CA GLU A 81 60.10 26.15 -11.98
C GLU A 81 60.24 26.01 -13.49
N ALA A 82 60.12 24.79 -14.04
CA ALA A 82 60.14 24.56 -15.47
C ALA A 82 58.97 25.28 -16.17
N LEU A 83 57.77 25.24 -15.58
CA LEU A 83 56.59 25.94 -16.09
C LEU A 83 56.82 27.46 -16.16
N LEU A 84 57.30 28.07 -15.08
CA LEU A 84 57.54 29.52 -15.03
C LEU A 84 58.71 29.95 -15.94
N THR A 85 59.76 29.14 -16.04
CA THR A 85 60.88 29.41 -16.96
C THR A 85 60.38 29.52 -18.40
N GLY A 86 59.45 28.64 -18.82
CA GLY A 86 58.82 28.72 -20.13
C GLY A 86 57.97 29.99 -20.33
N LYS A 87 57.24 30.44 -19.31
CA LYS A 87 56.40 31.65 -19.37
C LYS A 87 57.21 32.94 -19.39
N LEU A 88 58.38 32.95 -18.76
CA LEU A 88 59.28 34.11 -18.66
C LEU A 88 60.27 34.23 -19.81
N ALA A 89 60.31 33.28 -20.74
CA ALA A 89 61.32 33.22 -21.80
C ALA A 89 61.32 34.48 -22.71
N ASP A 90 60.14 35.02 -23.00
CA ASP A 90 59.94 36.08 -24.00
C ASP A 90 59.40 37.41 -23.40
N THR A 91 59.33 37.53 -22.06
CA THR A 91 58.77 38.73 -21.39
C THR A 91 59.56 39.14 -20.15
N GLY A 92 59.68 40.44 -19.92
CA GLY A 92 60.31 41.01 -18.71
C GLY A 92 59.34 41.20 -17.54
N VAL A 93 58.03 41.16 -17.78
CA VAL A 93 56.99 41.32 -16.75
C VAL A 93 55.84 40.37 -17.05
N PHE A 94 55.68 39.36 -16.21
CA PHE A 94 54.63 38.34 -16.32
C PHE A 94 53.73 38.36 -15.09
N ALA A 95 52.42 38.24 -15.30
CA ALA A 95 51.46 38.02 -14.23
C ALA A 95 50.55 36.85 -14.57
N PHE A 96 50.27 36.01 -13.59
CA PHE A 96 49.20 35.03 -13.69
C PHE A 96 48.19 35.23 -12.58
N LYS A 97 46.96 34.82 -12.87
CA LYS A 97 45.88 34.79 -11.90
C LYS A 97 45.31 33.39 -11.87
N ASP A 98 45.20 32.85 -10.67
CA ASP A 98 44.36 31.70 -10.38
C ASP A 98 43.79 31.91 -8.96
N PRO A 99 42.47 31.72 -8.74
CA PRO A 99 41.88 31.96 -7.43
C PRO A 99 42.49 31.10 -6.33
N GLN A 100 42.94 29.87 -6.65
CA GLN A 100 43.50 28.89 -5.72
C GLN A 100 44.91 29.27 -5.27
N THR A 101 45.62 30.11 -6.04
CA THR A 101 46.94 30.65 -5.67
C THR A 101 46.94 31.27 -4.27
N SER A 102 45.85 31.90 -3.82
CA SER A 102 45.76 32.44 -2.45
C SER A 102 45.96 31.40 -1.36
N LEU A 103 45.63 30.13 -1.61
CA LEU A 103 45.86 29.02 -0.67
C LEU A 103 47.25 28.39 -0.80
N LEU A 104 47.93 28.67 -1.90
CA LEU A 104 49.18 28.04 -2.31
C LEU A 104 50.35 29.05 -2.33
N VAL A 105 50.15 30.26 -1.80
CA VAL A 105 51.15 31.35 -1.85
C VAL A 105 52.48 30.89 -1.27
N SER A 106 52.49 30.17 -0.15
CA SER A 106 53.74 29.69 0.45
C SER A 106 54.52 28.75 -0.47
N PHE A 107 53.84 27.95 -1.29
CA PHE A 107 54.47 27.08 -2.28
C PHE A 107 55.10 27.93 -3.39
N TRP A 108 54.30 28.79 -4.02
CA TRP A 108 54.75 29.64 -5.13
C TRP A 108 55.85 30.60 -4.73
N ARG A 109 55.80 31.15 -3.52
CA ARG A 109 56.84 32.03 -2.99
C ARG A 109 58.19 31.33 -2.92
N ALA A 110 58.23 30.07 -2.48
CA ALA A 110 59.47 29.30 -2.48
C ALA A 110 60.03 29.09 -3.89
N ILE A 111 59.17 28.95 -4.90
CA ILE A 111 59.58 28.85 -6.32
C ILE A 111 60.12 30.20 -6.81
N PHE A 112 59.41 31.30 -6.55
CA PHE A 112 59.83 32.63 -6.97
C PHE A 112 61.15 33.06 -6.32
N GLU A 113 61.35 32.73 -5.05
CA GLU A 113 62.60 32.95 -4.31
C GLU A 113 63.74 32.11 -4.91
N ARG A 114 63.50 30.84 -5.25
CA ARG A 114 64.48 29.95 -5.90
C ARG A 114 64.87 30.43 -7.31
N MET A 115 63.96 31.08 -8.02
CA MET A 115 64.17 31.66 -9.36
C MET A 115 64.68 33.13 -9.32
N GLU A 116 64.89 33.71 -8.13
CA GLU A 116 65.35 35.09 -7.93
C GLU A 116 64.45 36.16 -8.60
N LEU A 117 63.13 35.97 -8.60
CA LEU A 117 62.18 36.88 -9.24
C LEU A 117 61.76 38.05 -8.34
N ASP A 118 61.69 39.29 -8.87
CA ASP A 118 61.08 40.43 -8.18
C ASP A 118 59.54 40.29 -8.16
N THR A 119 59.02 39.70 -7.08
CA THR A 119 57.61 39.32 -6.98
C THR A 119 56.78 40.36 -6.25
N ARG A 120 55.66 40.77 -6.88
CA ARG A 120 54.66 41.68 -6.27
C ARG A 120 53.28 41.04 -6.26
N TYR A 121 52.52 41.29 -5.19
CA TYR A 121 51.20 40.68 -4.97
C TYR A 121 50.07 41.70 -5.12
N LEU A 122 49.15 41.44 -6.04
CA LEU A 122 47.91 42.20 -6.18
C LEU A 122 46.75 41.42 -5.58
N ILE A 123 46.23 41.88 -4.44
CA ILE A 123 45.19 41.17 -3.68
C ILE A 123 43.86 41.85 -3.91
N CYS A 124 43.01 41.21 -4.70
CA CYS A 124 41.63 41.65 -4.90
C CYS A 124 40.69 41.04 -3.87
N PHE A 125 39.84 41.86 -3.27
CA PHE A 125 38.71 41.39 -2.48
C PHE A 125 37.41 42.06 -2.95
N ARG A 126 36.29 41.43 -2.61
CA ARG A 126 34.94 41.89 -2.89
C ARG A 126 34.09 41.64 -1.65
N ASN A 127 33.01 42.41 -1.50
CA ASN A 127 31.99 42.22 -0.49
C ASN A 127 31.63 40.72 -0.31
N PRO A 128 31.73 40.16 0.91
CA PRO A 128 31.56 38.73 1.16
C PRO A 128 30.13 38.24 0.86
N LEU A 129 29.10 39.07 1.03
CA LEU A 129 27.72 38.73 0.67
C LEU A 129 27.55 38.64 -0.85
N SER A 130 28.18 39.55 -1.60
CA SER A 130 28.21 39.48 -3.07
C SER A 130 28.89 38.21 -3.57
N VAL A 131 29.97 37.78 -2.92
CA VAL A 131 30.66 36.53 -3.23
C VAL A 131 29.79 35.32 -2.87
N ALA A 132 29.16 35.32 -1.68
CA ALA A 132 28.28 34.24 -1.24
C ALA A 132 27.09 34.03 -2.18
N GLU A 133 26.41 35.10 -2.59
CA GLU A 133 25.29 35.01 -3.52
C GLU A 133 25.74 34.54 -4.91
N SER A 134 26.95 34.94 -5.35
CA SER A 134 27.51 34.46 -6.61
C SER A 134 27.89 32.98 -6.58
N LEU A 135 28.38 32.47 -5.45
CA LEU A 135 28.69 31.04 -5.27
C LEU A 135 27.42 30.21 -5.10
N ARG A 136 26.39 30.75 -4.43
CA ARG A 136 25.07 30.12 -4.37
C ARG A 136 24.47 29.92 -5.76
N LYS A 137 24.54 30.94 -6.62
CA LYS A 137 24.04 30.84 -8.01
C LYS A 137 24.85 29.88 -8.88
N ARG A 138 26.18 29.81 -8.70
CA ARG A 138 27.06 28.97 -9.54
C ARG A 138 27.09 27.51 -9.07
N ASP A 139 27.24 27.29 -7.78
CA ASP A 139 27.61 26.00 -7.18
C ASP A 139 26.59 25.49 -6.16
N ASP A 140 25.42 26.13 -6.04
CA ASP A 140 24.39 25.86 -5.00
C ASP A 140 24.95 25.89 -3.57
N MET A 141 25.99 26.68 -3.35
CA MET A 141 26.72 26.74 -2.09
C MET A 141 25.93 27.48 -1.02
N THR A 142 25.89 26.93 0.20
CA THR A 142 25.25 27.59 1.33
C THR A 142 25.95 28.91 1.69
N PRO A 143 25.22 29.97 2.10
CA PRO A 143 25.82 31.26 2.45
C PRO A 143 26.91 31.13 3.53
N THR A 144 26.71 30.25 4.51
CA THR A 144 27.68 30.00 5.59
C THR A 144 28.98 29.40 5.07
N LYS A 145 28.92 28.36 4.21
CA LYS A 145 30.12 27.75 3.59
C LYS A 145 30.85 28.77 2.72
N ALA A 146 30.12 29.54 1.92
CA ALA A 146 30.71 30.55 1.04
C ALA A 146 31.42 31.68 1.82
N GLN A 147 30.84 32.13 2.94
CA GLN A 147 31.46 33.12 3.83
C GLN A 147 32.73 32.59 4.49
N LEU A 148 32.74 31.34 4.98
CA LEU A 148 33.92 30.73 5.57
C LEU A 148 35.04 30.50 4.52
N LEU A 149 34.69 30.09 3.29
CA LEU A 149 35.66 30.00 2.19
C LEU A 149 36.25 31.37 1.85
N TRP A 150 35.42 32.41 1.78
CA TRP A 150 35.89 33.77 1.57
C TRP A 150 36.88 34.18 2.66
N ALA A 151 36.59 33.90 3.93
CA ALA A 151 37.51 34.19 5.04
C ALA A 151 38.82 33.41 4.93
N LYS A 152 38.76 32.11 4.63
CA LYS A 152 39.94 31.24 4.45
C LYS A 152 40.89 31.80 3.39
N TYR A 153 40.38 32.11 2.21
CA TYR A 153 41.19 32.62 1.10
C TYR A 153 41.77 34.01 1.39
N SER A 154 40.98 34.91 1.97
CA SER A 154 41.39 36.26 2.30
C SER A 154 42.47 36.27 3.40
N LEU A 155 42.31 35.45 4.45
CA LEU A 155 43.31 35.29 5.51
C LEU A 155 44.60 34.68 4.99
N ALA A 156 44.52 33.65 4.14
CA ALA A 156 45.71 33.03 3.55
C ALA A 156 46.51 34.06 2.71
N ALA A 157 45.82 34.85 1.88
CA ALA A 157 46.47 35.91 1.11
C ALA A 157 47.11 36.99 2.00
N LEU A 158 46.45 37.41 3.09
CA LEU A 158 46.99 38.38 4.05
C LEU A 158 48.22 37.85 4.79
N ARG A 159 48.15 36.63 5.32
CA ARG A 159 49.21 36.01 6.10
C ARG A 159 50.45 35.73 5.25
N ASP A 160 50.26 35.10 4.09
CA ASP A 160 51.39 34.53 3.32
C ASP A 160 52.14 35.58 2.49
N THR A 161 51.59 36.80 2.36
CA THR A 161 52.19 37.94 1.65
C THR A 161 52.66 39.06 2.58
N ASP A 162 52.61 38.88 3.89
CA ASP A 162 52.84 39.96 4.86
C ASP A 162 54.19 40.67 4.69
N SER A 163 55.24 39.88 4.47
CA SER A 163 56.60 40.36 4.25
C SER A 163 56.91 40.72 2.79
N CYS A 164 55.91 40.78 1.90
CA CYS A 164 56.09 40.96 0.47
C CYS A 164 55.51 42.29 -0.04
N PRO A 165 56.05 42.87 -1.13
CA PRO A 165 55.42 44.02 -1.79
C PRO A 165 54.01 43.66 -2.25
N ARG A 166 52.99 44.29 -1.66
CA ARG A 166 51.59 43.98 -1.93
C ARG A 166 50.69 45.22 -2.03
N LEU A 167 49.65 45.13 -2.84
CA LEU A 167 48.60 46.14 -2.97
C LEU A 167 47.22 45.49 -2.85
N PHE A 168 46.34 46.08 -2.03
CA PHE A 168 44.96 45.62 -1.86
C PHE A 168 44.00 46.45 -2.70
N LEU A 169 43.13 45.77 -3.44
CA LEU A 169 42.15 46.41 -4.31
C LEU A 169 40.75 45.90 -3.98
N ASP A 170 39.86 46.84 -3.67
CA ASP A 170 38.44 46.58 -3.55
C ASP A 170 37.81 46.58 -4.95
N TYR A 171 37.19 45.45 -5.31
CA TYR A 171 36.49 45.30 -6.58
C TYR A 171 35.41 46.37 -6.79
N ASP A 172 34.65 46.70 -5.75
CA ASP A 172 33.57 47.68 -5.87
C ASP A 172 34.13 49.09 -6.13
N VAL A 173 35.29 49.43 -5.58
CA VAL A 173 36.01 50.70 -5.85
C VAL A 173 36.63 50.70 -7.25
N LEU A 174 37.16 49.56 -7.72
CA LEU A 174 37.66 49.43 -9.10
C LEU A 174 36.55 49.67 -10.12
N MET A 175 35.36 49.11 -9.90
CA MET A 175 34.22 49.31 -10.79
C MET A 175 33.76 50.78 -10.81
N ASP A 176 33.81 51.46 -9.65
CA ASP A 176 33.37 52.85 -9.53
C ASP A 176 34.43 53.85 -10.06
N ALA A 177 35.74 53.53 -9.99
CA ALA A 177 36.84 54.41 -10.40
C ALA A 177 38.02 53.67 -11.09
N PRO A 178 37.83 53.04 -12.25
CA PRO A 178 38.79 52.11 -12.84
C PRO A 178 40.14 52.74 -13.22
N ALA A 179 40.14 53.90 -13.89
CA ALA A 179 41.38 54.58 -14.30
C ALA A 179 42.26 54.99 -13.10
N SER A 180 41.64 55.47 -12.02
CA SER A 180 42.36 55.85 -10.79
C SER A 180 42.99 54.64 -10.10
N GLN A 181 42.28 53.50 -10.07
CA GLN A 181 42.82 52.28 -9.50
C GLN A 181 43.94 51.66 -10.35
N LEU A 182 43.85 51.73 -11.68
CA LEU A 182 44.94 51.31 -12.58
C LEU A 182 46.19 52.18 -12.40
N ALA A 183 46.04 53.51 -12.30
CA ALA A 183 47.16 54.41 -12.01
C ALA A 183 47.83 54.08 -10.66
N ARG A 184 47.03 53.71 -9.65
CA ARG A 184 47.55 53.28 -8.34
C ARG A 184 48.35 51.98 -8.43
N ILE A 185 47.91 51.01 -9.24
CA ILE A 185 48.66 49.77 -9.50
C ILE A 185 49.97 50.10 -10.23
N ALA A 186 49.91 50.91 -11.29
CA ALA A 186 51.08 51.29 -12.07
C ALA A 186 52.15 51.95 -11.19
N LEU A 187 51.74 52.90 -10.34
CA LEU A 187 52.64 53.57 -9.39
C LEU A 187 53.23 52.60 -8.36
N ALA A 188 52.40 51.72 -7.77
CA ALA A 188 52.85 50.79 -6.73
C ALA A 188 53.83 49.72 -7.27
N PHE A 189 53.65 49.31 -8.52
CA PHE A 189 54.45 48.23 -9.14
C PHE A 189 55.51 48.72 -10.12
N GLY A 190 55.62 50.03 -10.37
CA GLY A 190 56.58 50.60 -11.32
C GLY A 190 56.27 50.26 -12.78
N LEU A 191 54.99 50.09 -13.11
CA LEU A 191 54.52 49.78 -14.47
C LEU A 191 54.24 51.05 -15.26
N SER A 192 54.03 50.90 -16.57
CA SER A 192 53.64 52.00 -17.46
C SER A 192 52.33 52.64 -17.00
N ALA A 193 52.29 53.98 -17.04
CA ALA A 193 51.08 54.71 -16.66
C ALA A 193 49.93 54.39 -17.63
N PRO A 194 48.68 54.24 -17.15
CA PRO A 194 47.56 53.84 -18.01
C PRO A 194 47.27 54.85 -19.13
N GLU A 195 47.67 56.13 -18.97
CA GLU A 195 47.55 57.14 -20.02
C GLU A 195 48.45 56.88 -21.25
N GLN A 196 49.43 55.98 -21.14
CA GLN A 196 50.30 55.60 -22.26
C GLN A 196 49.60 54.69 -23.28
N ASN A 197 48.50 54.02 -22.87
CA ASN A 197 47.67 53.16 -23.72
C ASN A 197 46.20 53.62 -23.69
N PRO A 198 45.87 54.82 -24.21
CA PRO A 198 44.55 55.44 -24.02
C PRO A 198 43.42 54.64 -24.67
N THR A 199 43.67 53.99 -25.80
CA THR A 199 42.69 53.14 -26.50
C THR A 199 42.34 51.90 -25.69
N ASP A 200 43.33 51.24 -25.09
CA ASP A 200 43.11 50.04 -24.27
C ASP A 200 42.44 50.40 -22.94
N LEU A 201 42.79 51.56 -22.37
CA LEU A 201 42.15 52.09 -21.17
C LEU A 201 40.67 52.41 -21.43
N GLU A 202 40.36 53.04 -22.57
CA GLU A 202 38.98 53.37 -22.95
C GLU A 202 38.16 52.09 -23.20
N THR A 203 38.71 51.14 -23.94
CA THR A 203 38.10 49.83 -24.20
C THR A 203 37.85 49.06 -22.89
N PHE A 204 38.82 49.08 -21.98
CA PHE A 204 38.67 48.47 -20.66
C PHE A 204 37.53 49.10 -19.86
N CYS A 205 37.48 50.44 -19.79
CA CYS A 205 36.49 51.16 -18.99
C CYS A 205 35.07 51.10 -19.59
N GLN A 206 34.93 51.18 -20.91
CA GLN A 206 33.63 51.30 -21.58
C GLN A 206 33.08 49.96 -22.07
N GLU A 207 33.93 49.07 -22.60
CA GLU A 207 33.49 47.82 -23.22
C GLU A 207 33.64 46.62 -22.29
N PHE A 208 34.70 46.56 -21.49
CA PHE A 208 34.98 45.40 -20.63
C PHE A 208 34.33 45.50 -19.25
N LEU A 209 34.43 46.63 -18.55
CA LEU A 209 33.73 46.87 -17.28
C LEU A 209 32.27 47.28 -17.52
N SER A 210 31.37 46.31 -17.65
CA SER A 210 29.93 46.60 -17.79
C SER A 210 29.23 46.66 -16.43
N PRO A 211 28.40 47.68 -16.14
CA PRO A 211 27.53 47.70 -14.97
C PRO A 211 26.57 46.48 -14.93
N THR A 212 26.21 45.93 -16.08
CA THR A 212 25.31 44.76 -16.17
C THR A 212 25.93 43.46 -15.65
N LEU A 213 27.26 43.39 -15.56
CA LEU A 213 28.00 42.25 -15.00
C LEU A 213 28.15 42.34 -13.46
N ARG A 214 27.72 43.46 -12.86
CA ARG A 214 27.63 43.65 -11.41
C ARG A 214 26.25 43.21 -10.92
N HIS A 215 26.01 41.90 -10.91
CA HIS A 215 24.67 41.34 -10.60
C HIS A 215 24.19 41.54 -9.15
N THR A 216 25.09 41.84 -8.21
CA THR A 216 24.80 42.00 -6.79
C THR A 216 25.68 43.09 -6.17
N ARG A 217 25.06 44.00 -5.41
CA ARG A 217 25.70 45.02 -4.56
C ARG A 217 24.95 45.02 -3.23
N PHE A 218 25.70 44.89 -2.13
CA PHE A 218 25.17 44.96 -0.77
C PHE A 218 25.70 46.22 -0.10
N ASP A 219 24.85 46.85 0.71
CA ASP A 219 25.21 48.07 1.43
C ASP A 219 26.00 47.77 2.72
N ARG A 220 26.78 48.75 3.18
CA ARG A 220 27.56 48.63 4.44
C ARG A 220 26.67 48.34 5.67
N SER A 221 25.41 48.74 5.65
CA SER A 221 24.44 48.43 6.71
C SER A 221 24.13 46.93 6.82
N GLN A 222 24.09 46.21 5.70
CA GLN A 222 23.81 44.77 5.65
C GLN A 222 25.01 43.94 6.14
N LEU A 223 26.23 44.39 5.81
CA LEU A 223 27.47 43.77 6.33
C LEU A 223 27.59 43.83 7.86
N ASN A 224 26.93 44.80 8.50
CA ASN A 224 26.93 44.95 9.95
C ASN A 224 25.87 44.09 10.65
N SER A 225 24.99 43.39 9.91
CA SER A 225 23.98 42.51 10.47
C SER A 225 24.60 41.23 11.06
N PRO A 226 24.52 41.00 12.39
CA PRO A 226 25.06 39.77 13.01
C PRO A 226 24.33 38.50 12.57
N ALA A 227 23.11 38.63 12.04
CA ALA A 227 22.31 37.51 11.55
C ALA A 227 22.72 37.05 10.14
N GLU A 228 23.35 37.93 9.35
CA GLU A 228 23.67 37.68 7.95
C GLU A 228 25.15 37.40 7.71
N VAL A 229 26.04 38.03 8.48
CA VAL A 229 27.50 37.91 8.30
C VAL A 229 28.17 37.36 9.56
N ILE A 230 28.94 36.28 9.39
CA ILE A 230 29.76 35.70 10.46
C ILE A 230 30.72 36.77 10.99
N ARG A 231 30.80 36.92 12.32
CA ARG A 231 31.63 37.96 12.97
C ARG A 231 33.05 38.03 12.41
N LEU A 232 33.71 36.86 12.26
CA LEU A 232 35.04 36.73 11.67
C LEU A 232 35.15 37.36 10.28
N VAL A 233 34.16 37.11 9.42
CA VAL A 233 34.11 37.59 8.03
C VAL A 233 33.94 39.10 7.99
N ARG A 234 33.10 39.64 8.88
CA ARG A 234 32.89 41.08 9.01
C ARG A 234 34.16 41.81 9.49
N GLU A 235 34.82 41.28 10.51
CA GLU A 235 36.07 41.84 11.05
C GLU A 235 37.18 41.82 9.99
N LEU A 236 37.31 40.71 9.26
CA LEU A 236 38.27 40.57 8.17
C LEU A 236 38.00 41.50 6.99
N HIS A 237 36.74 41.70 6.61
CA HIS A 237 36.38 42.64 5.55
C HIS A 237 36.75 44.09 5.91
N ALA A 238 36.47 44.51 7.15
CA ALA A 238 36.84 45.83 7.62
C ALA A 238 38.37 46.03 7.59
N LEU A 239 39.15 45.00 7.96
CA LEU A 239 40.61 45.04 7.88
C LEU A 239 41.10 45.22 6.43
N LEU A 240 40.50 44.52 5.47
CA LEU A 240 40.83 44.65 4.04
C LEU A 240 40.45 46.03 3.45
N GLU A 241 39.34 46.63 3.89
CA GLU A 241 38.99 48.00 3.49
C GLU A 241 40.03 49.01 3.98
N ILE A 242 40.51 48.86 5.22
CA ILE A 242 41.60 49.70 5.77
C ILE A 242 42.88 49.49 4.97
N ALA A 243 43.21 48.23 4.63
CA ALA A 243 44.35 47.84 3.81
C ALA A 243 44.37 48.52 2.44
N ALA A 244 43.20 48.58 1.80
CA ALA A 244 43.04 49.18 0.48
C ALA A 244 43.12 50.71 0.52
N ALA A 245 42.71 51.34 1.62
CA ALA A 245 42.69 52.80 1.74
C ALA A 245 44.07 53.39 2.09
N THR A 246 44.88 52.69 2.90
CA THR A 246 46.14 53.23 3.45
C THR A 246 47.33 52.29 3.19
N PRO A 247 48.02 52.40 2.05
CA PRO A 247 49.16 51.55 1.72
C PRO A 247 50.32 51.72 2.72
N GLY A 248 50.78 50.63 3.33
CA GLY A 248 51.99 50.60 4.17
C GLY A 248 51.80 50.81 5.68
N GLN A 249 50.56 50.85 6.20
CA GLN A 249 50.29 51.15 7.62
C GLN A 249 49.67 50.01 8.44
N LEU A 250 49.56 48.80 7.89
CA LEU A 250 49.02 47.64 8.61
C LEU A 250 50.10 46.99 9.49
N ASP A 251 50.36 47.53 10.67
CA ASP A 251 50.99 46.77 11.76
C ASP A 251 49.89 46.05 12.55
N THR A 252 49.31 45.03 11.92
CA THR A 252 48.10 44.32 12.39
C THR A 252 48.33 42.82 12.53
N GLN A 253 49.59 42.41 12.70
CA GLN A 253 49.94 41.00 12.90
C GLN A 253 49.11 40.36 14.02
N GLN A 254 48.89 41.11 15.11
CA GLN A 254 48.07 40.66 16.23
C GLN A 254 46.59 40.44 15.85
N GLU A 255 46.02 41.27 14.98
CA GLU A 255 44.63 41.13 14.52
C GLU A 255 44.50 39.94 13.55
N ILE A 256 45.47 39.78 12.63
CA ILE A 256 45.55 38.64 11.72
C ILE A 256 45.68 37.33 12.51
N ASP A 257 46.57 37.28 13.51
CA ASP A 257 46.76 36.13 14.39
C ASP A 257 45.47 35.79 15.16
N THR A 258 44.74 36.81 15.62
CA THR A 258 43.46 36.65 16.34
C THR A 258 42.38 36.07 15.43
N LEU A 259 42.23 36.61 14.20
CA LEU A 259 41.27 36.11 13.22
C LEU A 259 41.63 34.70 12.75
N GLN A 260 42.92 34.40 12.61
CA GLN A 260 43.41 33.07 12.27
C GLN A 260 43.13 32.05 13.38
N ALA A 261 43.37 32.41 14.65
CA ALA A 261 43.03 31.56 15.78
C ALA A 261 41.52 31.30 15.86
N ALA A 262 40.68 32.30 15.57
CA ALA A 262 39.23 32.15 15.52
C ALA A 262 38.76 31.24 14.38
N LEU A 263 39.41 31.28 13.21
CA LEU A 263 39.13 30.36 12.10
C LEU A 263 39.60 28.92 12.43
N ALA A 264 40.78 28.77 13.02
CA ALA A 264 41.31 27.48 13.46
C ALA A 264 40.45 26.83 14.55
N ALA A 265 39.85 27.61 15.45
CA ALA A 265 38.91 27.09 16.45
C ALA A 265 37.65 26.45 15.82
N LEU A 266 37.30 26.82 14.58
CA LEU A 266 36.20 26.22 13.83
C LEU A 266 36.60 24.95 13.06
N GLU A 267 37.89 24.60 13.02
CA GLU A 267 38.44 23.50 12.21
C GLU A 267 37.74 22.15 12.42
N PRO A 268 37.44 21.69 13.65
CA PRO A 268 36.76 20.40 13.84
C PRO A 268 35.37 20.36 13.20
N ILE A 269 34.59 21.43 13.40
CA ILE A 269 33.23 21.57 12.86
C ILE A 269 33.27 21.67 11.34
N VAL A 270 34.25 22.41 10.85
CA VAL A 270 34.49 22.64 9.43
C VAL A 270 34.87 21.35 8.70
N SER A 271 35.72 20.52 9.31
CA SER A 271 36.09 19.21 8.77
C SER A 271 34.87 18.29 8.67
N ASP A 272 34.01 18.28 9.70
CA ASP A 272 32.76 17.51 9.67
C ASP A 272 31.82 17.97 8.55
N ILE A 273 31.72 19.29 8.30
CA ILE A 273 30.92 19.84 7.20
C ILE A 273 31.44 19.37 5.85
N ASP A 274 32.77 19.33 5.65
CA ASP A 274 33.38 18.84 4.41
C ASP A 274 33.08 17.34 4.19
N THR A 275 33.16 16.51 5.24
CA THR A 275 32.82 15.08 5.19
C THR A 275 31.34 14.83 4.92
N LEU A 276 30.45 15.59 5.57
CA LEU A 276 29.00 15.48 5.35
C LEU A 276 28.61 15.90 3.94
N SER A 277 29.25 16.95 3.42
CA SER A 277 29.02 17.41 2.04
C SER A 277 29.44 16.35 1.01
N GLU A 278 30.58 15.67 1.22
CA GLU A 278 30.99 14.54 0.38
C GLU A 278 29.99 13.40 0.41
N ARG A 279 29.54 13.03 1.61
CA ARG A 279 28.58 11.94 1.78
C ARG A 279 27.26 12.26 1.07
N GLN A 280 26.81 13.49 1.13
CA GLN A 280 25.61 13.94 0.42
C GLN A 280 25.75 13.78 -1.09
N VAL A 281 26.85 14.29 -1.68
CA VAL A 281 27.10 14.18 -3.14
C VAL A 281 27.19 12.72 -3.58
N GLN A 282 27.84 11.87 -2.76
CA GLN A 282 27.94 10.43 -3.03
C GLN A 282 26.57 9.75 -3.02
N LEU A 283 25.71 10.06 -2.04
CA LEU A 283 24.35 9.53 -1.95
C LEU A 283 23.47 9.99 -3.12
N GLU A 284 23.62 11.23 -3.58
CA GLU A 284 22.89 11.74 -4.75
C GLU A 284 23.31 11.02 -6.04
N LYS A 285 24.61 10.73 -6.20
CA LYS A 285 25.12 9.95 -7.32
C LYS A 285 24.60 8.51 -7.31
N GLU A 286 24.62 7.86 -6.15
CA GLU A 286 24.05 6.52 -5.95
C GLU A 286 22.55 6.50 -6.27
N ARG A 287 21.81 7.50 -5.80
CA ARG A 287 20.38 7.67 -6.12
C ARG A 287 20.15 7.80 -7.63
N MET A 288 20.94 8.60 -8.35
CA MET A 288 20.80 8.74 -9.80
C MET A 288 21.11 7.44 -10.55
N GLN A 289 22.10 6.67 -10.10
CA GLN A 289 22.41 5.36 -10.69
C GLN A 289 21.28 4.35 -10.49
N LEU A 290 20.72 4.29 -9.28
CA LEU A 290 19.57 3.43 -8.96
C LEU A 290 18.33 3.79 -9.80
N LEU A 291 18.06 5.09 -9.98
CA LEU A 291 16.95 5.55 -10.84
C LEU A 291 17.15 5.17 -12.31
N ALA A 292 18.37 5.27 -12.82
CA ALA A 292 18.69 4.85 -14.19
C ALA A 292 18.52 3.33 -14.37
N GLN A 293 18.93 2.52 -13.39
CA GLN A 293 18.72 1.07 -13.40
C GLN A 293 17.23 0.71 -13.37
N LEU A 294 16.45 1.36 -12.50
CA LEU A 294 15.00 1.19 -12.43
C LEU A 294 14.31 1.51 -13.76
N HIS A 295 14.73 2.57 -14.45
CA HIS A 295 14.19 2.91 -15.76
C HIS A 295 14.55 1.86 -16.82
N ALA A 296 15.80 1.39 -16.85
CA ALA A 296 16.22 0.34 -17.78
C ALA A 296 15.43 -0.97 -17.58
N THR A 297 15.28 -1.43 -16.32
CA THR A 297 14.49 -2.63 -16.01
C THR A 297 13.02 -2.46 -16.35
N ARG A 298 12.45 -1.27 -16.15
CA ARG A 298 11.06 -0.96 -16.53
C ARG A 298 10.86 -1.06 -18.05
N ASP A 299 11.81 -0.57 -18.83
CA ASP A 299 11.74 -0.62 -20.29
C ASP A 299 11.88 -2.07 -20.81
N GLU A 300 12.77 -2.87 -20.21
CA GLU A 300 12.90 -4.31 -20.49
C GLU A 300 11.61 -5.09 -20.16
N CYS A 301 11.01 -4.84 -18.99
CA CYS A 301 9.70 -5.42 -18.64
C CYS A 301 8.60 -4.99 -19.62
N GLY A 302 8.63 -3.74 -20.10
CA GLY A 302 7.68 -3.23 -21.08
C GLY A 302 7.76 -3.96 -22.43
N GLU A 303 8.96 -4.23 -22.93
CA GLU A 303 9.15 -5.02 -24.16
C GLU A 303 8.75 -6.49 -23.98
N ALA A 304 9.08 -7.10 -22.84
CA ALA A 304 8.61 -8.45 -22.51
C ALA A 304 7.07 -8.53 -22.46
N TRP A 305 6.41 -7.49 -21.93
CA TRP A 305 4.96 -7.41 -21.87
C TRP A 305 4.31 -7.30 -23.25
N LYS A 306 4.93 -6.53 -24.17
CA LYS A 306 4.47 -6.44 -25.57
C LYS A 306 4.58 -7.78 -26.29
N LEU A 307 5.69 -8.51 -26.10
CA LEU A 307 5.88 -9.85 -26.66
C LEU A 307 4.86 -10.85 -26.11
N HIS A 308 4.60 -10.81 -24.79
CA HIS A 308 3.59 -11.65 -24.16
C HIS A 308 2.18 -11.33 -24.66
N ASP A 309 1.81 -10.05 -24.81
CA ASP A 309 0.52 -9.62 -25.35
C ASP A 309 0.33 -10.05 -26.81
N GLN A 310 1.38 -9.97 -27.64
CA GLN A 310 1.37 -10.49 -29.01
C GLN A 310 1.16 -12.01 -29.04
N ALA A 311 1.89 -12.76 -28.22
CA ALA A 311 1.73 -14.22 -28.13
C ALA A 311 0.32 -14.59 -27.65
N ARG A 312 -0.22 -13.88 -26.66
CA ARG A 312 -1.58 -14.07 -26.14
C ARG A 312 -2.64 -13.82 -27.22
N LYS A 313 -2.50 -12.74 -28.00
CA LYS A 313 -3.41 -12.42 -29.11
C LYS A 313 -3.40 -13.50 -30.19
N GLU A 314 -2.23 -14.06 -30.51
CA GLU A 314 -2.13 -15.13 -31.50
C GLU A 314 -2.74 -16.45 -30.99
N ILE A 315 -2.53 -16.79 -29.71
CA ILE A 315 -3.19 -17.93 -29.07
C ILE A 315 -4.70 -17.76 -29.10
N GLN A 316 -5.21 -16.57 -28.75
CA GLN A 316 -6.65 -16.30 -28.78
C GLN A 316 -7.23 -16.44 -30.20
N ARG A 317 -6.53 -15.92 -31.21
CA ARG A 317 -6.93 -16.07 -32.62
C ARG A 317 -7.06 -17.54 -33.02
N LEU A 318 -6.09 -18.37 -32.63
CA LEU A 318 -6.11 -19.81 -32.92
C LEU A 318 -7.25 -20.54 -32.16
N VAL A 319 -7.54 -20.14 -30.92
CA VAL A 319 -8.66 -20.68 -30.14
C VAL A 319 -10.01 -20.30 -30.76
N ASP A 320 -10.16 -19.07 -31.23
CA ASP A 320 -11.37 -18.59 -31.89
C ASP A 320 -11.58 -19.32 -33.23
N GLU A 321 -10.52 -19.51 -34.03
CA GLU A 321 -10.56 -20.33 -35.25
C GLU A 321 -10.96 -21.77 -34.97
N HIS A 322 -10.42 -22.38 -33.91
CA HIS A 322 -10.78 -23.74 -33.50
C HIS A 322 -12.25 -23.83 -33.09
N SER A 323 -12.71 -22.90 -32.27
CA SER A 323 -14.11 -22.83 -31.80
C SER A 323 -15.08 -22.64 -32.98
N TYR A 324 -14.71 -21.81 -33.96
CA TYR A 324 -15.49 -21.63 -35.19
C TYR A 324 -15.58 -22.91 -36.02
N ILE A 325 -14.48 -23.68 -36.12
CA ILE A 325 -14.46 -24.98 -36.78
C ILE A 325 -15.35 -26.00 -36.05
N GLU A 326 -15.33 -26.02 -34.71
CA GLU A 326 -16.22 -26.89 -33.93
C GLU A 326 -17.70 -26.50 -34.07
N GLN A 327 -18.00 -25.20 -34.10
CA GLN A 327 -19.35 -24.72 -34.35
C GLN A 327 -19.85 -25.16 -35.73
N LEU A 328 -19.03 -25.00 -36.79
CA LEU A 328 -19.34 -25.48 -38.13
C LEU A 328 -19.59 -27.00 -38.14
N ARG A 329 -18.80 -27.79 -37.41
CA ARG A 329 -19.02 -29.24 -37.28
C ARG A 329 -20.35 -29.56 -36.59
N SER A 330 -20.67 -28.87 -35.50
CA SER A 330 -21.93 -29.04 -34.76
C SER A 330 -23.14 -28.62 -35.60
N GLU A 331 -23.07 -27.48 -36.31
CA GLU A 331 -24.12 -27.02 -37.21
C GLU A 331 -24.34 -28.01 -38.36
N THR A 332 -23.26 -28.57 -38.91
CA THR A 332 -23.33 -29.59 -39.97
C THR A 332 -23.97 -30.88 -39.44
N ALA A 333 -23.65 -31.31 -38.22
CA ALA A 333 -24.27 -32.47 -37.58
C ALA A 333 -25.77 -32.23 -37.30
N ALA A 334 -26.13 -31.06 -36.76
CA ALA A 334 -27.52 -30.68 -36.51
C ALA A 334 -28.33 -30.60 -37.81
N ARG A 335 -27.74 -30.09 -38.91
CA ARG A 335 -28.38 -30.07 -40.23
C ARG A 335 -28.63 -31.48 -40.76
N HIS A 336 -27.69 -32.40 -40.58
CA HIS A 336 -27.88 -33.81 -40.95
C HIS A 336 -29.02 -34.45 -40.16
N ASP A 337 -29.08 -34.25 -38.84
CA ASP A 337 -30.16 -34.78 -38.01
C ASP A 337 -31.52 -34.14 -38.32
N GLN A 338 -31.54 -32.84 -38.64
CA GLN A 338 -32.75 -32.16 -39.08
C GLN A 338 -33.24 -32.71 -40.43
N ILE A 339 -32.35 -32.91 -41.40
CA ILE A 339 -32.69 -33.50 -42.70
C ILE A 339 -33.20 -34.93 -42.51
N ARG A 340 -32.58 -35.73 -41.64
CA ARG A 340 -33.02 -37.09 -41.30
C ARG A 340 -34.40 -37.10 -40.65
N THR A 341 -34.64 -36.20 -39.69
CA THR A 341 -35.95 -36.08 -39.02
C THR A 341 -37.03 -35.60 -39.98
N GLN A 342 -36.70 -34.65 -40.86
CA GLN A 342 -37.60 -34.19 -41.92
C GLN A 342 -37.89 -35.31 -42.90
N TYR A 343 -36.90 -36.11 -43.30
CA TYR A 343 -37.08 -37.29 -44.14
C TYR A 343 -38.03 -38.30 -43.50
N ASP A 344 -37.83 -38.63 -42.22
CA ASP A 344 -38.68 -39.57 -41.47
C ASP A 344 -40.10 -39.03 -41.22
N GLN A 345 -40.26 -37.71 -41.06
CA GLN A 345 -41.57 -37.06 -40.97
C GLN A 345 -42.25 -37.00 -42.34
N LEU A 346 -41.52 -36.73 -43.42
CA LEU A 346 -42.05 -36.70 -44.78
C LEU A 346 -42.51 -38.10 -45.19
N HIS A 347 -41.76 -39.14 -44.81
CA HIS A 347 -42.13 -40.54 -45.06
C HIS A 347 -43.43 -40.91 -44.32
N ARG A 348 -43.52 -40.61 -43.02
CA ARG A 348 -44.73 -40.86 -42.23
C ARG A 348 -45.93 -40.04 -42.71
N SER A 349 -45.70 -38.79 -43.10
CA SER A 349 -46.74 -37.91 -43.65
C SER A 349 -47.17 -38.37 -45.04
N HIS A 350 -46.26 -38.89 -45.87
CA HIS A 350 -46.60 -39.52 -47.14
C HIS A 350 -47.50 -40.75 -46.94
N ASP A 351 -47.15 -41.63 -46.01
CA ASP A 351 -47.94 -42.82 -45.69
C ASP A 351 -49.32 -42.46 -45.10
N GLN A 352 -49.37 -41.44 -44.24
CA GLN A 352 -50.61 -40.95 -43.62
C GLN A 352 -51.49 -40.18 -44.61
N LEU A 353 -50.91 -39.37 -45.50
CA LEU A 353 -51.62 -38.68 -46.58
C LEU A 353 -52.11 -39.64 -47.65
N GLN A 354 -51.41 -40.75 -47.94
CA GLN A 354 -51.96 -41.80 -48.78
C GLN A 354 -53.21 -42.42 -48.15
N LEU A 355 -53.18 -42.69 -46.84
CA LEU A 355 -54.33 -43.22 -46.09
C LEU A 355 -55.49 -42.20 -45.97
N GLU A 356 -55.20 -40.91 -45.80
CA GLU A 356 -56.20 -39.84 -45.72
C GLU A 356 -56.77 -39.45 -47.08
N LEU A 357 -55.97 -39.38 -48.14
CA LEU A 357 -56.48 -39.20 -49.51
C LEU A 357 -57.42 -40.35 -49.89
N GLN A 358 -57.10 -41.58 -49.51
CA GLN A 358 -57.96 -42.75 -49.74
C GLN A 358 -59.30 -42.66 -48.95
N ARG A 359 -59.31 -41.98 -47.80
CA ARG A 359 -60.51 -41.69 -46.96
C ARG A 359 -61.29 -40.44 -47.39
N ILE A 360 -60.62 -39.39 -47.87
CA ILE A 360 -61.23 -38.12 -48.26
C ILE A 360 -61.78 -38.19 -49.68
N TYR A 361 -61.11 -38.89 -50.62
CA TYR A 361 -61.66 -39.16 -51.95
C TYR A 361 -62.96 -39.98 -51.92
N THR A 362 -63.31 -40.58 -50.78
CA THR A 362 -64.52 -41.37 -50.59
C THR A 362 -65.59 -40.68 -49.70
N SER A 363 -65.43 -39.40 -49.31
CA SER A 363 -66.38 -38.72 -48.37
C SER A 363 -67.09 -37.46 -48.91
N HIS A 364 -68.35 -37.26 -48.49
CA HIS A 364 -69.31 -36.36 -49.15
C HIS A 364 -69.38 -34.91 -48.59
N SER A 365 -68.71 -34.58 -47.49
CA SER A 365 -68.93 -33.33 -46.72
C SER A 365 -67.86 -32.24 -46.90
N TRP A 366 -66.69 -32.54 -47.47
CA TRP A 366 -65.53 -31.64 -47.52
C TRP A 366 -65.67 -30.42 -48.46
N ARG A 367 -66.76 -30.33 -49.24
CA ARG A 367 -66.93 -29.30 -50.28
C ARG A 367 -67.69 -28.03 -49.87
N LEU A 368 -68.27 -27.91 -48.66
CA LEU A 368 -69.36 -26.93 -48.44
C LEU A 368 -69.13 -25.70 -47.51
N LEU A 369 -68.11 -25.56 -46.64
CA LEU A 369 -68.17 -24.56 -45.53
C LEU A 369 -66.89 -23.74 -45.20
N GLY A 370 -66.06 -23.35 -46.17
CA GLY A 370 -64.82 -22.60 -45.92
C GLY A 370 -64.94 -21.13 -45.48
N GLY A 371 -66.04 -20.43 -45.76
CA GLY A 371 -66.11 -18.95 -45.70
C GLY A 371 -66.46 -18.30 -44.35
N LEU A 372 -66.95 -19.03 -43.35
CA LEU A 372 -67.59 -18.44 -42.16
C LEU A 372 -66.66 -18.12 -40.97
N ARG A 373 -65.34 -18.34 -41.09
CA ARG A 373 -64.43 -18.29 -39.93
C ARG A 373 -63.68 -16.97 -39.71
N LEU A 374 -63.90 -15.95 -40.54
CA LEU A 374 -63.06 -14.72 -40.53
C LEU A 374 -63.67 -13.48 -39.82
N LEU A 375 -64.93 -13.48 -39.38
CA LEU A 375 -65.63 -12.22 -39.00
C LEU A 375 -65.89 -11.98 -37.50
N ARG A 376 -65.31 -12.75 -36.56
CA ARG A 376 -65.65 -12.62 -35.12
C ARG A 376 -64.68 -11.79 -34.26
N ARG A 377 -63.62 -11.19 -34.81
CA ARG A 377 -62.56 -10.54 -34.00
C ARG A 377 -62.63 -9.00 -33.89
N TYR A 378 -63.65 -8.34 -34.46
CA TYR A 378 -63.56 -6.90 -34.71
C TYR A 378 -64.46 -5.97 -33.85
N TYR A 379 -65.14 -6.42 -32.79
CA TYR A 379 -66.10 -5.55 -32.09
C TYR A 379 -66.20 -5.81 -30.57
N ARG A 380 -65.49 -5.02 -29.74
CA ARG A 380 -65.87 -4.62 -28.36
C ARG A 380 -64.82 -3.72 -27.66
N ASP A 381 -65.22 -2.45 -27.42
CA ASP A 381 -64.84 -1.53 -26.31
C ASP A 381 -63.89 -0.30 -26.56
N PRO A 382 -64.38 0.97 -26.63
CA PRO A 382 -63.60 2.17 -26.99
C PRO A 382 -63.11 3.11 -25.85
N VAL A 383 -63.32 2.83 -24.55
CA VAL A 383 -63.08 3.84 -23.48
C VAL A 383 -61.68 3.77 -22.82
N LEU A 384 -60.80 2.84 -23.21
CA LEU A 384 -59.46 2.70 -22.61
C LEU A 384 -58.36 3.63 -23.19
N LEU A 385 -58.64 4.32 -24.31
CA LEU A 385 -57.63 5.03 -25.09
C LEU A 385 -57.32 6.47 -24.62
N THR A 386 -58.27 7.14 -23.97
CA THR A 386 -58.11 8.56 -23.61
C THR A 386 -57.17 8.77 -22.41
N ARG A 387 -57.00 7.78 -21.53
CA ARG A 387 -56.11 7.87 -20.36
C ARG A 387 -54.64 7.52 -20.68
N VAL A 388 -54.40 6.75 -21.73
CA VAL A 388 -53.05 6.35 -22.18
C VAL A 388 -52.38 7.43 -23.02
N LEU A 389 -53.15 8.19 -23.81
CA LEU A 389 -52.61 9.19 -24.74
C LEU A 389 -52.05 10.44 -24.04
N VAL A 390 -52.69 10.91 -22.95
CA VAL A 390 -52.24 12.11 -22.23
C VAL A 390 -50.92 11.87 -21.48
N SER A 391 -50.70 10.67 -20.93
CA SER A 391 -49.45 10.34 -20.22
C SER A 391 -48.27 10.00 -21.14
N LYS A 392 -48.56 9.60 -22.39
CA LYS A 392 -47.54 9.33 -23.41
C LYS A 392 -47.05 10.62 -24.08
N GLY A 393 -47.94 11.57 -24.36
CA GLY A 393 -47.59 12.86 -24.97
C GLY A 393 -46.60 13.69 -24.13
N ALA A 394 -46.84 13.79 -22.82
CA ALA A 394 -45.97 14.54 -21.91
C ALA A 394 -44.57 13.92 -21.74
N ARG A 395 -44.47 12.57 -21.77
CA ARG A 395 -43.20 11.84 -21.66
C ARG A 395 -42.38 11.87 -22.95
N LEU A 396 -43.03 11.87 -24.11
CA LEU A 396 -42.37 12.06 -25.40
C LEU A 396 -41.79 13.48 -25.54
N ALA A 397 -42.55 14.51 -25.17
CA ALA A 397 -42.06 15.90 -25.20
C ALA A 397 -40.82 16.11 -24.31
N TRP A 398 -40.78 15.51 -23.11
CA TRP A 398 -39.62 15.60 -22.21
C TRP A 398 -38.38 14.83 -22.70
N ARG A 399 -38.59 13.72 -23.42
CA ARG A 399 -37.50 12.91 -24.00
C ARG A 399 -36.86 13.58 -25.23
N HIS A 400 -37.65 14.26 -26.06
CA HIS A 400 -37.16 14.91 -27.30
C HIS A 400 -36.65 16.35 -27.14
N LEU A 401 -36.67 16.92 -25.93
CA LEU A 401 -36.05 18.23 -25.69
C LEU A 401 -34.50 18.13 -25.82
N PRO A 402 -33.87 18.94 -26.71
CA PRO A 402 -32.45 18.85 -27.05
C PRO A 402 -31.60 19.64 -26.04
N ILE A 403 -31.69 19.26 -24.77
CA ILE A 403 -30.92 19.87 -23.68
C ILE A 403 -30.18 18.78 -22.90
N THR A 404 -28.94 19.09 -22.50
CA THR A 404 -28.08 18.16 -21.77
C THR A 404 -28.69 17.75 -20.43
N THR A 405 -28.30 16.58 -19.93
CA THR A 405 -28.85 15.97 -18.69
C THR A 405 -28.73 16.90 -17.47
N SER A 406 -27.66 17.71 -17.41
CA SER A 406 -27.44 18.73 -16.39
C SER A 406 -28.47 19.88 -16.42
N HIS A 407 -28.91 20.30 -17.60
CA HIS A 407 -29.97 21.31 -17.75
C HIS A 407 -31.35 20.74 -17.46
N LYS A 408 -31.63 19.47 -17.81
CA LYS A 408 -32.89 18.79 -17.42
C LYS A 408 -33.02 18.66 -15.90
N GLN A 409 -31.91 18.40 -15.20
CA GLN A 409 -31.88 18.36 -13.73
C GLN A 409 -32.09 19.74 -13.09
N ARG A 410 -31.48 20.81 -13.64
CA ARG A 410 -31.71 22.19 -13.17
C ARG A 410 -33.15 22.65 -13.42
N LEU A 411 -33.74 22.31 -14.57
CA LEU A 411 -35.14 22.61 -14.90
C LEU A 411 -36.09 21.86 -13.97
N LYS A 412 -35.84 20.57 -13.71
CA LYS A 412 -36.58 19.75 -12.74
C LYS A 412 -36.48 20.30 -11.32
N ALA A 413 -35.28 20.73 -10.89
CA ALA A 413 -35.07 21.38 -9.59
C ALA A 413 -35.77 22.75 -9.51
N GLY A 414 -35.79 23.53 -10.59
CA GLY A 414 -36.53 24.80 -10.67
C GLY A 414 -38.04 24.62 -10.59
N ILE A 415 -38.59 23.63 -11.32
CA ILE A 415 -40.01 23.27 -11.29
C ILE A 415 -40.42 22.80 -9.89
N PHE A 416 -39.62 21.96 -9.23
CA PHE A 416 -39.91 21.52 -7.86
C PHE A 416 -39.79 22.65 -6.83
N ARG A 417 -38.87 23.61 -7.00
CA ARG A 417 -38.80 24.81 -6.14
C ARG A 417 -40.00 25.74 -6.33
N MET A 418 -40.42 25.99 -7.57
CA MET A 418 -41.58 26.86 -7.88
C MET A 418 -42.93 26.23 -7.50
N ALA A 419 -43.11 24.93 -7.72
CA ALA A 419 -44.37 24.21 -7.48
C ALA A 419 -44.39 23.43 -6.14
N SER A 420 -43.48 23.78 -5.21
CA SER A 420 -43.34 23.23 -3.86
C SER A 420 -44.66 23.09 -3.08
N PRO A 421 -45.62 24.04 -3.11
CA PRO A 421 -46.88 23.90 -2.36
C PRO A 421 -47.79 22.79 -2.87
N ILE A 422 -47.74 22.49 -4.17
CA ILE A 422 -48.64 21.54 -4.85
C ILE A 422 -48.00 20.15 -4.93
N LEU A 423 -46.69 20.09 -5.10
CA LEU A 423 -45.95 18.84 -5.31
C LEU A 423 -45.44 18.22 -4.01
N ARG A 424 -45.52 18.91 -2.85
CA ARG A 424 -45.09 18.40 -1.52
C ARG A 424 -45.67 17.04 -1.12
N GLN A 425 -46.87 16.72 -1.62
CA GLN A 425 -47.54 15.44 -1.36
C GLN A 425 -47.21 14.35 -2.39
N THR A 426 -46.45 14.68 -3.45
CA THR A 426 -46.05 13.71 -4.46
C THR A 426 -44.74 13.01 -4.08
N GLN A 427 -44.67 11.70 -4.29
CA GLN A 427 -43.50 10.87 -4.01
C GLN A 427 -42.23 11.45 -4.68
N ALA A 428 -42.35 11.92 -5.93
CA ALA A 428 -41.24 12.50 -6.69
C ALA A 428 -40.63 13.77 -6.07
N TYR A 429 -41.40 14.58 -5.34
CA TYR A 429 -40.89 15.74 -4.62
C TYR A 429 -40.26 15.34 -3.28
N GLN A 430 -40.84 14.37 -2.57
CA GLN A 430 -40.31 13.85 -1.31
C GLN A 430 -38.97 13.14 -1.51
N ASP A 431 -38.83 12.39 -2.61
CA ASP A 431 -37.57 11.75 -3.00
C ASP A 431 -36.51 12.80 -3.39
N TRP A 432 -36.91 13.83 -4.15
CA TRP A 432 -36.01 14.95 -4.48
C TRP A 432 -35.56 15.74 -3.24
N GLN A 433 -36.46 15.96 -2.27
CA GLN A 433 -36.16 16.66 -1.02
C GLN A 433 -35.29 15.81 -0.07
N ARG A 434 -35.44 14.48 -0.05
CA ARG A 434 -34.55 13.58 0.70
C ARG A 434 -33.15 13.51 0.07
N MET A 435 -33.06 13.50 -1.26
CA MET A 435 -31.78 13.54 -1.99
C MET A 435 -31.05 14.88 -1.88
N THR A 436 -31.75 15.98 -1.57
CA THR A 436 -31.16 17.33 -1.46
C THR A 436 -31.11 17.88 -0.02
N GLY A 437 -31.82 17.25 0.92
CA GLY A 437 -32.04 17.72 2.30
C GLY A 437 -31.08 17.19 3.36
N GLN A 438 -30.07 16.40 2.97
CA GLN A 438 -28.91 16.11 3.81
C GLN A 438 -27.66 16.38 2.99
N ALA A 439 -27.28 17.66 2.94
CA ALA A 439 -25.87 17.99 2.76
C ALA A 439 -25.16 17.52 4.02
N ALA A 440 -24.67 16.28 4.02
CA ALA A 440 -23.48 15.97 4.80
C ALA A 440 -22.42 16.98 4.36
N GLU A 441 -21.76 17.62 5.33
CA GLU A 441 -20.65 18.51 5.01
C GLU A 441 -19.70 17.78 4.05
N PRO A 442 -19.24 18.44 2.97
CA PRO A 442 -18.24 17.84 2.12
C PRO A 442 -17.01 17.63 3.00
N LEU A 443 -16.71 16.37 3.32
CA LEU A 443 -15.36 15.99 3.68
C LEU A 443 -14.47 16.56 2.58
N SER A 444 -13.51 17.39 3.01
CA SER A 444 -12.52 18.07 2.18
C SER A 444 -12.10 17.22 0.99
N GLU A 445 -11.98 17.85 -0.18
CA GLU A 445 -11.54 17.23 -1.44
C GLU A 445 -10.45 16.17 -1.21
N PRO A 446 -10.55 14.98 -1.80
CA PRO A 446 -9.46 14.04 -1.78
C PRO A 446 -8.34 14.61 -2.66
N THR A 447 -7.45 15.40 -2.06
CA THR A 447 -6.17 15.83 -2.63
C THR A 447 -5.13 14.73 -2.57
N ALA A 448 -5.45 13.57 -1.97
CA ALA A 448 -4.62 12.38 -2.03
C ALA A 448 -4.79 11.68 -3.38
N PRO A 449 -3.70 11.30 -4.07
CA PRO A 449 -3.78 10.41 -5.22
C PRO A 449 -4.50 9.12 -4.82
N LEU A 450 -5.15 8.45 -5.77
CA LEU A 450 -5.69 7.11 -5.55
C LEU A 450 -4.59 6.23 -4.96
N VAL A 451 -4.73 5.90 -3.68
CA VAL A 451 -3.95 4.84 -3.08
C VAL A 451 -4.52 3.56 -3.69
N ARG A 452 -3.91 3.08 -4.78
CA ARG A 452 -4.03 1.66 -5.13
C ARG A 452 -3.70 0.93 -3.85
N ILE A 453 -4.57 0.07 -3.36
CA ILE A 453 -4.23 -0.67 -2.14
C ILE A 453 -3.05 -1.57 -2.50
N ASP A 454 -1.86 -1.07 -2.18
CA ASP A 454 -0.58 -1.75 -2.24
C ASP A 454 -0.48 -2.78 -1.11
N GLU A 455 -1.57 -3.48 -0.78
CA GLU A 455 -1.50 -4.62 0.14
C GLU A 455 -0.76 -5.72 -0.60
N PRO A 456 0.40 -6.17 -0.10
CA PRO A 456 1.22 -7.16 -0.80
C PRO A 456 0.63 -8.58 -0.67
N VAL A 457 -0.70 -8.74 -0.72
CA VAL A 457 -1.37 -10.03 -0.56
C VAL A 457 -1.41 -10.74 -1.91
N GLU A 458 -0.59 -11.77 -2.03
CA GLU A 458 -0.61 -12.74 -3.14
C GLU A 458 -1.72 -13.77 -2.92
N ALA A 459 -2.03 -14.58 -3.95
CA ALA A 459 -3.02 -15.64 -3.84
C ALA A 459 -2.70 -16.59 -2.67
N ILE A 460 -3.63 -16.69 -1.72
CA ILE A 460 -3.44 -17.45 -0.49
C ILE A 460 -3.92 -18.89 -0.68
N ARG A 461 -3.17 -19.85 -0.16
CA ARG A 461 -3.50 -21.28 -0.22
C ARG A 461 -4.57 -21.66 0.81
N ARG A 462 -5.30 -22.75 0.55
CA ARG A 462 -6.28 -23.29 1.50
C ARG A 462 -5.60 -23.64 2.83
N LEU A 463 -6.14 -23.14 3.93
CA LEU A 463 -5.71 -23.53 5.28
C LEU A 463 -5.89 -25.04 5.50
N GLN A 464 -4.85 -25.68 6.01
CA GLN A 464 -4.90 -27.06 6.50
C GLN A 464 -5.00 -27.01 8.02
N GLY A 465 -6.15 -27.36 8.59
CA GLY A 465 -6.31 -27.29 10.05
C GLY A 465 -7.73 -27.51 10.54
N PRO A 466 -7.93 -27.53 11.87
CA PRO A 466 -9.25 -27.69 12.44
C PRO A 466 -10.12 -26.46 12.22
N THR A 467 -11.44 -26.66 12.30
CA THR A 467 -12.40 -25.56 12.43
C THR A 467 -12.10 -24.72 13.67
N ILE A 468 -12.52 -23.46 13.65
CA ILE A 468 -12.42 -22.58 14.82
C ILE A 468 -13.76 -22.50 15.54
N GLU A 469 -13.67 -22.26 16.83
CA GLU A 469 -14.75 -21.67 17.59
C GLU A 469 -14.98 -20.22 17.12
N VAL A 470 -16.22 -19.89 16.79
CA VAL A 470 -16.63 -18.60 16.22
C VAL A 470 -17.00 -17.59 17.30
N ALA A 471 -16.72 -16.31 17.05
CA ALA A 471 -17.07 -15.22 17.98
C ALA A 471 -18.56 -14.84 17.89
N ALA A 472 -19.13 -14.91 16.70
CA ALA A 472 -20.51 -14.54 16.37
C ALA A 472 -20.93 -15.45 15.21
N ARG A 473 -22.23 -15.69 15.02
CA ARG A 473 -22.71 -16.48 13.89
C ARG A 473 -22.72 -15.60 12.63
N LEU A 474 -21.75 -15.81 11.76
CA LEU A 474 -21.68 -15.13 10.46
C LEU A 474 -22.63 -15.82 9.48
N VAL A 475 -23.54 -15.07 8.88
CA VAL A 475 -24.54 -15.58 7.94
C VAL A 475 -24.29 -14.98 6.55
N ALA A 476 -23.83 -15.80 5.62
CA ALA A 476 -23.54 -15.34 4.26
C ALA A 476 -24.77 -15.50 3.35
N PHE A 477 -25.13 -14.46 2.60
CA PHE A 477 -26.17 -14.58 1.56
C PHE A 477 -25.71 -15.55 0.48
N TYR A 478 -26.63 -16.41 0.03
CA TYR A 478 -26.34 -17.51 -0.89
C TYR A 478 -27.24 -17.40 -2.12
N LEU A 479 -26.63 -17.20 -3.29
CA LEU A 479 -27.29 -17.05 -4.57
C LEU A 479 -27.49 -18.43 -5.23
N PRO A 480 -28.74 -18.86 -5.49
CA PRO A 480 -28.99 -20.16 -6.09
C PRO A 480 -28.78 -20.20 -7.61
N GLN A 481 -28.50 -19.08 -8.28
CA GLN A 481 -28.55 -18.93 -9.76
C GLN A 481 -27.37 -19.58 -10.53
N PHE A 482 -26.60 -20.45 -9.89
CA PHE A 482 -25.55 -21.28 -10.52
C PHE A 482 -26.06 -22.65 -10.94
N HIS A 483 -27.33 -22.77 -11.31
CA HIS A 483 -27.92 -23.93 -11.98
C HIS A 483 -28.93 -23.45 -13.03
N SER A 484 -29.14 -24.23 -14.08
CA SER A 484 -30.08 -23.86 -15.13
C SER A 484 -31.53 -24.23 -14.76
N ILE A 485 -32.45 -23.38 -15.20
CA ILE A 485 -33.89 -23.62 -15.13
C ILE A 485 -34.52 -23.30 -16.50
N PRO A 486 -35.61 -23.99 -16.89
CA PRO A 486 -36.24 -23.77 -18.19
C PRO A 486 -36.61 -22.30 -18.46
N GLU A 487 -37.06 -21.58 -17.45
CA GLU A 487 -37.41 -20.17 -17.55
C GLU A 487 -36.22 -19.28 -17.90
N ASN A 488 -35.09 -19.45 -17.21
CA ASN A 488 -33.87 -18.68 -17.50
C ASN A 488 -33.33 -19.04 -18.88
N ASP A 489 -33.40 -20.30 -19.27
CA ASP A 489 -32.99 -20.75 -20.60
C ASP A 489 -33.83 -20.09 -21.72
N GLU A 490 -35.14 -19.95 -21.49
CA GLU A 490 -36.05 -19.24 -22.41
C GLU A 490 -35.77 -17.73 -22.46
N TRP A 491 -35.47 -17.12 -21.32
CA TRP A 491 -35.30 -15.66 -21.21
C TRP A 491 -33.94 -15.16 -21.67
N TRP A 492 -32.88 -15.92 -21.40
CA TRP A 492 -31.49 -15.48 -21.48
C TRP A 492 -30.61 -16.36 -22.39
N GLY A 493 -31.12 -17.51 -22.83
CA GLY A 493 -30.41 -18.47 -23.67
C GLY A 493 -30.13 -19.78 -22.94
N LYS A 494 -30.07 -20.87 -23.71
CA LYS A 494 -29.92 -22.23 -23.19
C LYS A 494 -28.68 -22.38 -22.30
N GLY A 495 -28.86 -22.94 -21.10
CA GLY A 495 -27.80 -23.18 -20.12
C GLY A 495 -27.43 -21.94 -19.31
N PHE A 496 -28.31 -20.96 -19.17
CA PHE A 496 -28.00 -19.71 -18.48
C PHE A 496 -27.73 -19.95 -16.98
N THR A 497 -26.60 -19.40 -16.52
CA THR A 497 -26.24 -19.25 -15.10
C THR A 497 -25.54 -17.90 -14.93
N GLU A 498 -25.25 -17.47 -13.70
CA GLU A 498 -24.46 -16.24 -13.51
C GLU A 498 -23.07 -16.31 -14.16
N TRP A 499 -22.50 -17.50 -14.37
CA TRP A 499 -21.25 -17.67 -15.13
C TRP A 499 -21.32 -17.13 -16.55
N THR A 500 -22.52 -17.09 -17.16
CA THR A 500 -22.73 -16.50 -18.49
C THR A 500 -22.39 -15.01 -18.51
N ASN A 501 -22.54 -14.30 -17.38
CA ASN A 501 -22.18 -12.89 -17.25
C ASN A 501 -20.73 -12.71 -16.77
N VAL A 502 -20.27 -13.55 -15.84
CA VAL A 502 -18.95 -13.43 -15.21
C VAL A 502 -17.81 -13.78 -16.17
N ARG A 503 -17.89 -14.92 -16.88
CA ARG A 503 -16.83 -15.39 -17.78
C ARG A 503 -16.41 -14.36 -18.84
N PRO A 504 -17.33 -13.68 -19.55
CA PRO A 504 -16.94 -12.71 -20.59
C PRO A 504 -16.66 -11.31 -20.06
N ALA A 505 -16.72 -11.06 -18.74
CA ALA A 505 -16.48 -9.73 -18.18
C ALA A 505 -15.07 -9.24 -18.52
N GLN A 506 -14.92 -7.92 -18.72
CA GLN A 506 -13.67 -7.29 -19.13
C GLN A 506 -13.34 -6.09 -18.23
N PRO A 507 -12.05 -5.83 -17.95
CA PRO A 507 -11.61 -4.61 -17.27
C PRO A 507 -12.15 -3.35 -17.96
N GLN A 508 -12.72 -2.43 -17.20
CA GLN A 508 -13.28 -1.17 -17.72
C GLN A 508 -12.32 0.01 -17.53
N TYR A 509 -11.26 -0.17 -16.74
CA TYR A 509 -10.22 0.82 -16.45
C TYR A 509 -8.96 0.13 -15.91
N ASP A 510 -7.84 0.85 -15.85
CA ASP A 510 -6.57 0.30 -15.35
C ASP A 510 -6.67 -0.13 -13.87
N GLY A 511 -6.22 -1.35 -13.58
CA GLY A 511 -6.36 -1.99 -12.27
C GLY A 511 -7.75 -2.54 -11.95
N HIS A 512 -8.70 -2.51 -12.89
CA HIS A 512 -10.00 -3.17 -12.70
C HIS A 512 -9.87 -4.69 -12.79
N TYR A 513 -10.12 -5.41 -11.70
CA TYR A 513 -10.10 -6.86 -11.70
C TYR A 513 -11.38 -7.42 -12.33
N GLN A 514 -11.32 -7.76 -13.61
CA GLN A 514 -12.35 -8.54 -14.32
C GLN A 514 -11.65 -9.37 -15.44
N PRO A 515 -12.15 -10.56 -15.79
CA PRO A 515 -13.15 -11.31 -15.05
C PRO A 515 -12.61 -11.81 -13.70
N HIS A 516 -13.49 -11.95 -12.71
CA HIS A 516 -13.17 -12.74 -11.51
C HIS A 516 -13.24 -14.22 -11.86
N GLU A 517 -12.11 -14.92 -11.77
CA GLU A 517 -12.03 -16.35 -12.13
C GLU A 517 -12.05 -17.21 -10.87
N PRO A 518 -12.93 -18.23 -10.79
CA PRO A 518 -13.01 -19.09 -9.62
C PRO A 518 -11.72 -19.91 -9.41
N GLY A 519 -11.38 -20.10 -8.14
CA GLY A 519 -10.27 -20.95 -7.68
C GLY A 519 -10.62 -22.44 -7.74
N ASP A 520 -10.35 -23.16 -6.65
CA ASP A 520 -10.48 -24.62 -6.58
C ASP A 520 -11.89 -25.18 -6.88
N LEU A 521 -12.95 -24.39 -6.67
CA LEU A 521 -14.33 -24.80 -6.96
C LEU A 521 -14.64 -24.78 -8.47
N GLY A 522 -13.84 -24.05 -9.26
CA GLY A 522 -14.06 -23.85 -10.68
C GLY A 522 -15.41 -23.21 -11.02
N TYR A 523 -15.77 -23.25 -12.30
CA TYR A 523 -17.09 -22.80 -12.76
C TYR A 523 -18.15 -23.89 -12.55
N TYR A 524 -18.53 -24.09 -11.30
CA TYR A 524 -19.40 -25.17 -10.84
C TYR A 524 -20.87 -25.04 -11.28
N SER A 525 -21.64 -26.12 -11.08
CA SER A 525 -23.11 -26.11 -11.14
C SER A 525 -23.69 -26.54 -9.79
N LEU A 526 -24.70 -25.81 -9.29
CA LEU A 526 -25.48 -26.21 -8.10
C LEU A 526 -26.48 -27.34 -8.38
N ASP A 527 -26.43 -27.93 -9.57
CA ASP A 527 -26.98 -29.26 -9.79
C ASP A 527 -26.14 -30.39 -9.17
N GLU A 528 -24.88 -30.11 -8.85
CA GLU A 528 -23.93 -31.06 -8.29
C GLU A 528 -23.86 -30.91 -6.76
N ILE A 529 -24.21 -31.98 -6.05
CA ILE A 529 -24.22 -31.96 -4.57
C ILE A 529 -22.81 -31.81 -3.98
N GLU A 530 -21.79 -32.31 -4.69
CA GLU A 530 -20.38 -32.19 -4.27
C GLU A 530 -19.95 -30.73 -4.13
N THR A 531 -20.43 -29.84 -4.99
CA THR A 531 -20.17 -28.40 -4.89
C THR A 531 -20.69 -27.85 -3.56
N GLN A 532 -21.93 -28.16 -3.20
CA GLN A 532 -22.50 -27.71 -1.91
C GLN A 532 -21.76 -28.33 -0.72
N ARG A 533 -21.29 -29.58 -0.83
CA ARG A 533 -20.46 -30.22 0.20
C ARG A 533 -19.15 -29.47 0.40
N GLN A 534 -18.43 -29.17 -0.68
CA GLN A 534 -17.18 -28.39 -0.63
C GLN A 534 -17.42 -26.98 -0.08
N GLN A 535 -18.50 -26.31 -0.48
CA GLN A 535 -18.87 -25.00 0.06
C GLN A 535 -19.15 -25.05 1.56
N VAL A 536 -19.86 -26.08 2.05
CA VAL A 536 -20.11 -26.30 3.49
C VAL A 536 -18.81 -26.56 4.24
N GLU A 537 -17.90 -27.38 3.70
CA GLU A 537 -16.58 -27.62 4.30
C GLU A 537 -15.77 -26.33 4.43
N LEU A 538 -15.72 -25.51 3.37
CA LEU A 538 -15.03 -24.23 3.37
C LEU A 538 -15.67 -23.24 4.35
N ALA A 539 -17.00 -23.12 4.33
CA ALA A 539 -17.74 -22.26 5.24
C ALA A 539 -17.39 -22.58 6.70
N LYS A 540 -17.43 -23.86 7.09
CA LYS A 540 -17.07 -24.31 8.44
C LYS A 540 -15.61 -24.06 8.78
N LEU A 541 -14.70 -24.36 7.85
CA LEU A 541 -13.27 -24.16 8.04
C LEU A 541 -12.94 -22.70 8.37
N TYR A 542 -13.60 -21.74 7.71
CA TYR A 542 -13.31 -20.32 7.88
C TYR A 542 -14.28 -19.57 8.81
N GLY A 543 -15.20 -20.28 9.45
CA GLY A 543 -16.07 -19.73 10.51
C GLY A 543 -17.37 -19.10 10.03
N ILE A 544 -17.81 -19.37 8.80
CA ILE A 544 -19.18 -19.05 8.39
C ILE A 544 -20.13 -19.96 9.16
N GLY A 545 -21.05 -19.35 9.91
CA GLY A 545 -21.98 -20.03 10.81
C GLY A 545 -23.33 -20.37 10.17
N GLY A 546 -23.58 -19.92 8.94
CA GLY A 546 -24.72 -20.37 8.15
C GLY A 546 -24.91 -19.64 6.82
N PHE A 547 -25.82 -20.16 5.99
CA PHE A 547 -26.21 -19.57 4.72
C PHE A 547 -27.63 -18.99 4.76
N CYS A 548 -27.80 -17.80 4.17
CA CYS A 548 -29.10 -17.20 3.93
C CYS A 548 -29.46 -17.36 2.45
N PHE A 549 -30.24 -18.38 2.11
CA PHE A 549 -30.62 -18.66 0.73
C PHE A 549 -31.65 -17.64 0.24
N TYR A 550 -31.39 -17.06 -0.94
CA TYR A 550 -32.44 -16.35 -1.65
C TYR A 550 -33.53 -17.34 -2.07
N PHE A 551 -34.77 -17.01 -1.72
CA PHE A 551 -35.95 -17.80 -2.01
C PHE A 551 -36.88 -17.03 -2.95
N TYR A 552 -37.27 -17.65 -4.05
CA TYR A 552 -38.04 -17.00 -5.12
C TYR A 552 -39.42 -17.64 -5.27
N TRP A 553 -40.42 -16.96 -4.73
CA TRP A 553 -41.83 -17.34 -4.77
C TRP A 553 -42.66 -16.29 -5.51
N PHE A 554 -43.41 -16.72 -6.53
CA PHE A 554 -44.23 -15.87 -7.40
C PHE A 554 -45.66 -16.40 -7.48
N GLY A 555 -46.45 -16.31 -6.39
CA GLY A 555 -47.86 -16.68 -6.46
C GLY A 555 -48.12 -18.17 -6.63
N GLY A 556 -47.32 -19.04 -6.01
CA GLY A 556 -47.35 -20.50 -6.20
C GLY A 556 -46.36 -21.04 -7.22
N LYS A 557 -45.75 -20.18 -8.05
CA LYS A 557 -44.64 -20.57 -8.93
C LYS A 557 -43.30 -20.38 -8.21
N ARG A 558 -42.49 -21.44 -8.19
CA ARG A 558 -41.18 -21.49 -7.53
C ARG A 558 -40.09 -21.42 -8.59
N LEU A 559 -39.09 -20.58 -8.39
CA LEU A 559 -37.93 -20.48 -9.28
C LEU A 559 -36.64 -20.67 -8.46
N LEU A 560 -35.61 -21.24 -9.09
CA LEU A 560 -34.28 -21.44 -8.47
C LEU A 560 -34.24 -22.22 -7.14
N GLU A 561 -35.27 -23.01 -6.83
CA GLU A 561 -35.41 -23.65 -5.51
C GLU A 561 -34.61 -24.96 -5.36
N LYS A 562 -34.21 -25.59 -6.47
CA LYS A 562 -33.54 -26.89 -6.46
C LYS A 562 -32.34 -26.96 -5.50
N PRO A 563 -31.45 -25.95 -5.40
CA PRO A 563 -30.30 -26.02 -4.50
C PRO A 563 -30.71 -26.12 -3.03
N ILE A 564 -31.77 -25.44 -2.58
CA ILE A 564 -32.24 -25.52 -1.19
C ILE A 564 -33.09 -26.76 -0.94
N GLU A 565 -33.84 -27.25 -1.93
CA GLU A 565 -34.49 -28.57 -1.85
C GLU A 565 -33.47 -29.69 -1.65
N ARG A 566 -32.39 -29.70 -2.44
CA ARG A 566 -31.29 -30.65 -2.27
C ARG A 566 -30.61 -30.47 -0.93
N TYR A 567 -30.35 -29.24 -0.50
CA TYR A 567 -29.78 -28.96 0.82
C TYR A 567 -30.62 -29.55 1.96
N LEU A 568 -31.94 -29.40 1.88
CA LEU A 568 -32.89 -29.97 2.83
C LEU A 568 -32.86 -31.51 2.81
N GLN A 569 -32.86 -32.12 1.62
CA GLN A 569 -32.89 -33.57 1.44
C GLN A 569 -31.61 -34.29 1.85
N ASN A 570 -30.47 -33.58 1.94
CA ASN A 570 -29.17 -34.15 2.27
C ASN A 570 -28.75 -33.72 3.69
N PRO A 571 -28.91 -34.59 4.71
CA PRO A 571 -28.55 -34.26 6.10
C PRO A 571 -27.05 -34.08 6.31
N GLU A 572 -26.22 -34.62 5.41
CA GLU A 572 -24.76 -34.47 5.42
C GLU A 572 -24.31 -33.01 5.22
N LEU A 573 -25.16 -32.16 4.62
CA LEU A 573 -24.91 -30.72 4.50
C LEU A 573 -25.28 -30.05 5.83
N ASP A 574 -24.41 -30.22 6.81
CA ASP A 574 -24.64 -29.91 8.21
C ASP A 574 -24.14 -28.51 8.61
N LEU A 575 -24.47 -27.50 7.80
CA LEU A 575 -24.28 -26.09 8.12
C LEU A 575 -25.67 -25.43 8.30
N PRO A 576 -25.86 -24.56 9.32
CA PRO A 576 -27.13 -23.89 9.53
C PRO A 576 -27.56 -23.01 8.36
N PHE A 577 -28.86 -22.84 8.17
CA PHE A 577 -29.37 -21.97 7.10
C PHE A 577 -30.66 -21.23 7.46
N CYS A 578 -30.95 -20.14 6.77
CA CYS A 578 -32.24 -19.46 6.77
C CYS A 578 -32.61 -19.00 5.35
N LEU A 579 -33.81 -18.42 5.21
CA LEU A 579 -34.31 -17.95 3.92
C LEU A 579 -34.49 -16.43 3.90
N CYS A 580 -34.14 -15.82 2.77
CA CYS A 580 -34.54 -14.46 2.41
C CYS A 580 -35.47 -14.49 1.21
N TRP A 581 -36.74 -14.14 1.42
CA TRP A 581 -37.71 -14.05 0.33
C TRP A 581 -37.43 -12.81 -0.52
N ALA A 582 -36.95 -13.04 -1.75
CA ALA A 582 -36.80 -12.01 -2.77
C ALA A 582 -38.17 -11.64 -3.36
N ASN A 583 -38.95 -10.86 -2.61
CA ASN A 583 -40.37 -10.57 -2.87
C ASN A 583 -40.62 -9.45 -3.91
N GLU A 584 -39.67 -9.25 -4.83
CA GLU A 584 -39.74 -8.26 -5.91
C GLU A 584 -40.06 -8.87 -7.28
N ASN A 585 -40.56 -8.05 -8.20
CA ASN A 585 -40.79 -8.47 -9.58
C ASN A 585 -39.48 -8.89 -10.25
N TRP A 586 -39.50 -9.97 -11.03
CA TRP A 586 -38.36 -10.31 -11.86
C TRP A 586 -38.46 -9.57 -13.19
N SER A 587 -37.53 -8.66 -13.47
CA SER A 587 -37.48 -7.86 -14.70
C SER A 587 -36.28 -8.19 -15.58
N ARG A 588 -36.38 -7.92 -16.89
CA ARG A 588 -35.27 -8.07 -17.87
C ARG A 588 -34.08 -7.13 -17.62
N ARG A 589 -34.26 -6.09 -16.81
CA ARG A 589 -33.14 -5.31 -16.29
C ARG A 589 -32.95 -5.71 -14.83
N TRP A 590 -31.74 -6.09 -14.49
CA TRP A 590 -31.27 -6.44 -13.14
C TRP A 590 -31.24 -5.23 -12.18
N ASP A 591 -32.17 -4.26 -12.30
CA ASP A 591 -32.23 -3.00 -11.53
C ASP A 591 -33.56 -2.82 -10.79
N GLY A 592 -34.46 -3.80 -10.87
CA GLY A 592 -35.77 -3.75 -10.20
C GLY A 592 -36.69 -2.64 -10.71
N LEU A 593 -36.44 -2.07 -11.91
CA LEU A 593 -37.30 -1.05 -12.53
C LEU A 593 -38.26 -1.68 -13.56
N ASP A 594 -39.56 -1.54 -13.29
CA ASP A 594 -40.74 -2.23 -13.86
C ASP A 594 -40.99 -2.13 -15.38
N GLU A 595 -40.05 -1.69 -16.23
CA GLU A 595 -40.38 -1.44 -17.64
C GLU A 595 -40.48 -2.73 -18.51
N HIS A 596 -39.99 -3.89 -18.05
CA HIS A 596 -40.17 -5.21 -18.71
C HIS A 596 -40.16 -6.38 -17.70
N ILE A 597 -41.30 -6.63 -17.04
CA ILE A 597 -41.48 -7.74 -16.09
C ILE A 597 -41.50 -9.09 -16.83
N LEU A 598 -40.62 -10.02 -16.45
CA LEU A 598 -40.59 -11.42 -16.89
C LEU A 598 -41.63 -12.24 -16.11
N ILE A 599 -41.65 -12.07 -14.78
CA ILE A 599 -42.68 -12.59 -13.89
C ILE A 599 -42.94 -11.59 -12.76
N GLY A 600 -44.21 -11.21 -12.61
CA GLY A 600 -44.64 -10.24 -11.60
C GLY A 600 -45.05 -10.92 -10.30
N GLN A 601 -44.89 -10.24 -9.18
CA GLN A 601 -45.44 -10.64 -7.88
C GLN A 601 -46.77 -9.93 -7.64
N SER A 602 -47.77 -10.69 -7.23
CA SER A 602 -49.09 -10.19 -6.84
C SER A 602 -49.39 -10.66 -5.43
N HIS A 603 -49.05 -9.84 -4.45
CA HIS A 603 -49.19 -10.14 -3.03
C HIS A 603 -50.66 -10.12 -2.59
N SER A 604 -51.15 -11.19 -1.98
CA SER A 604 -52.50 -11.30 -1.40
C SER A 604 -52.49 -12.07 -0.08
N SER A 605 -53.58 -11.99 0.69
CA SER A 605 -53.70 -12.76 1.94
C SER A 605 -53.59 -14.27 1.73
N GLU A 606 -54.12 -14.77 0.62
CA GLU A 606 -54.08 -16.18 0.23
C GLU A 606 -52.66 -16.59 -0.17
N ASP A 607 -51.95 -15.74 -0.92
CA ASP A 607 -50.57 -16.00 -1.34
C ASP A 607 -49.60 -15.99 -0.16
N ASP A 608 -49.74 -15.01 0.75
CA ASP A 608 -48.93 -14.94 1.98
C ASP A 608 -49.06 -16.24 2.79
N LEU A 609 -50.28 -16.80 2.90
CA LEU A 609 -50.53 -18.06 3.60
C LEU A 609 -49.99 -19.27 2.84
N ALA A 610 -50.10 -19.28 1.51
CA ALA A 610 -49.53 -20.33 0.68
C ALA A 610 -48.00 -20.36 0.78
N PHE A 611 -47.37 -19.18 0.78
CA PHE A 611 -45.93 -19.02 0.94
C PHE A 611 -45.44 -19.59 2.28
N ILE A 612 -46.02 -19.14 3.41
CA ILE A 612 -45.58 -19.62 4.73
C ILE A 612 -45.83 -21.12 4.89
N ALA A 613 -46.93 -21.62 4.34
CA ALA A 613 -47.25 -23.04 4.36
C ALA A 613 -46.24 -23.88 3.56
N HIS A 614 -45.76 -23.36 2.44
CA HIS A 614 -44.76 -24.01 1.62
C HIS A 614 -43.39 -24.04 2.30
N ILE A 615 -42.93 -22.90 2.83
CA ILE A 615 -41.61 -22.83 3.46
C ILE A 615 -41.56 -23.49 4.84
N ALA A 616 -42.71 -23.84 5.41
CA ALA A 616 -42.84 -24.57 6.67
C ALA A 616 -41.96 -25.83 6.75
N GLN A 617 -41.73 -26.51 5.63
CA GLN A 617 -40.84 -27.67 5.57
C GLN A 617 -39.40 -27.30 5.95
N TYR A 618 -38.90 -26.15 5.50
CA TYR A 618 -37.57 -25.64 5.83
C TYR A 618 -37.54 -25.12 7.27
N LEU A 619 -38.60 -24.42 7.70
CA LEU A 619 -38.71 -23.89 9.08
C LEU A 619 -38.74 -24.99 10.15
N ARG A 620 -39.04 -26.23 9.78
CA ARG A 620 -39.02 -27.41 10.68
C ARG A 620 -37.67 -28.10 10.73
N ASP A 621 -36.77 -27.84 9.78
CA ASP A 621 -35.45 -28.47 9.77
C ASP A 621 -34.66 -28.06 11.03
N PRO A 622 -33.99 -29.01 11.71
CA PRO A 622 -33.22 -28.71 12.92
C PRO A 622 -32.00 -27.81 12.65
N ARG A 623 -31.49 -27.75 11.42
CA ARG A 623 -30.40 -26.87 10.99
C ARG A 623 -30.88 -25.44 10.70
N TYR A 624 -32.19 -25.17 10.73
CA TYR A 624 -32.70 -23.84 10.46
C TYR A 624 -32.25 -22.85 11.55
N ILE A 625 -31.72 -21.69 11.15
CA ILE A 625 -31.22 -20.68 12.09
C ILE A 625 -32.39 -20.13 12.92
N ARG A 626 -32.21 -20.14 14.24
CA ARG A 626 -33.20 -19.69 15.22
C ARG A 626 -32.63 -18.62 16.13
N ILE A 627 -33.49 -17.71 16.57
CA ILE A 627 -33.19 -16.69 17.58
C ILE A 627 -34.09 -16.94 18.79
N ASP A 628 -33.48 -17.40 19.88
CA ASP A 628 -34.20 -17.85 21.08
C ASP A 628 -35.28 -18.89 20.74
N GLY A 629 -34.93 -19.86 19.88
CA GLY A 629 -35.82 -20.92 19.40
C GLY A 629 -36.75 -20.55 18.24
N ARG A 630 -36.89 -19.26 17.89
CA ARG A 630 -37.77 -18.78 16.81
C ARG A 630 -37.09 -18.86 15.44
N PRO A 631 -37.64 -19.54 14.41
CA PRO A 631 -37.05 -19.57 13.07
C PRO A 631 -36.90 -18.16 12.50
N LEU A 632 -35.72 -17.84 11.98
CA LEU A 632 -35.42 -16.56 11.36
C LEU A 632 -35.83 -16.54 9.87
N LEU A 633 -36.79 -15.69 9.51
CA LEU A 633 -37.22 -15.47 8.13
C LEU A 633 -36.96 -14.02 7.70
N LEU A 634 -36.23 -13.85 6.61
CA LEU A 634 -35.95 -12.55 6.01
C LEU A 634 -36.91 -12.27 4.85
N VAL A 635 -37.33 -11.01 4.71
CA VAL A 635 -38.05 -10.50 3.53
C VAL A 635 -37.23 -9.37 2.92
N TYR A 636 -37.03 -9.38 1.60
CA TYR A 636 -36.15 -8.42 0.95
C TYR A 636 -36.73 -6.98 0.94
N ARG A 637 -38.03 -6.82 0.60
CA ARG A 637 -38.72 -5.53 0.48
C ARG A 637 -40.13 -5.57 1.07
N PRO A 638 -40.27 -5.52 2.41
CA PRO A 638 -41.58 -5.54 3.06
C PRO A 638 -42.54 -4.44 2.60
N ALA A 639 -42.06 -3.29 2.12
CA ALA A 639 -42.91 -2.22 1.58
C ALA A 639 -43.76 -2.61 0.35
N LEU A 640 -43.42 -3.72 -0.35
CA LEU A 640 -44.21 -4.23 -1.47
C LEU A 640 -45.45 -5.01 -1.02
N LEU A 641 -45.51 -5.41 0.26
CA LEU A 641 -46.67 -6.09 0.81
C LEU A 641 -47.83 -5.09 1.01
N PRO A 642 -49.07 -5.42 0.60
CA PRO A 642 -50.22 -4.53 0.76
C PRO A 642 -50.43 -4.06 2.21
N ASN A 643 -50.16 -4.94 3.18
CA ASN A 643 -50.11 -4.62 4.59
C ASN A 643 -49.17 -5.61 5.32
N ALA A 644 -47.89 -5.23 5.43
CA ALA A 644 -46.86 -6.08 6.04
C ALA A 644 -47.18 -6.49 7.48
N GLN A 645 -47.79 -5.63 8.30
CA GLN A 645 -48.17 -5.98 9.68
C GLN A 645 -49.21 -7.10 9.72
N ALA A 646 -50.22 -7.00 8.86
CA ALA A 646 -51.25 -8.02 8.76
C ALA A 646 -50.67 -9.33 8.21
N THR A 647 -49.74 -9.26 7.24
CA THR A 647 -48.99 -10.42 6.73
C THR A 647 -48.17 -11.09 7.83
N ALA A 648 -47.38 -10.33 8.59
CA ALA A 648 -46.60 -10.84 9.72
C ALA A 648 -47.49 -11.54 10.76
N GLN A 649 -48.65 -10.96 11.09
CA GLN A 649 -49.58 -11.56 12.04
C GLN A 649 -50.19 -12.86 11.51
N ARG A 650 -50.53 -12.92 10.20
CA ARG A 650 -51.02 -14.15 9.56
C ARG A 650 -49.96 -15.25 9.61
N TRP A 651 -48.72 -14.96 9.26
CA TRP A 651 -47.62 -15.92 9.31
C TRP A 651 -47.37 -16.44 10.72
N ARG A 652 -47.28 -15.56 11.71
CA ARG A 652 -47.11 -15.96 13.11
C ARG A 652 -48.25 -16.85 13.61
N THR A 653 -49.49 -16.50 13.27
CA THR A 653 -50.67 -17.31 13.65
C THR A 653 -50.62 -18.69 12.99
N TRP A 654 -50.40 -18.72 11.67
CA TRP A 654 -50.29 -19.97 10.92
C TRP A 654 -49.17 -20.88 11.46
N CYS A 655 -47.98 -20.32 11.75
CA CYS A 655 -46.85 -21.08 12.30
C CYS A 655 -47.14 -21.67 13.68
N ARG A 656 -47.79 -20.92 14.57
CA ARG A 656 -48.21 -21.43 15.89
C ARG A 656 -49.23 -22.57 15.75
N ASP A 657 -50.23 -22.39 14.90
CA ASP A 657 -51.30 -23.38 14.69
C ASP A 657 -50.79 -24.67 14.01
N ASN A 658 -49.66 -24.61 13.30
CA ASN A 658 -49.07 -25.73 12.55
C ASN A 658 -47.79 -26.30 13.18
N GLY A 659 -47.58 -26.04 14.48
CA GLY A 659 -46.52 -26.65 15.28
C GLY A 659 -45.10 -26.15 15.04
N ILE A 660 -44.92 -25.02 14.34
CA ILE A 660 -43.61 -24.36 14.19
C ILE A 660 -43.30 -23.47 15.39
N GLY A 661 -44.35 -22.91 16.02
CA GLY A 661 -44.23 -21.95 17.11
C GLY A 661 -44.12 -20.51 16.61
N GLU A 662 -43.48 -19.67 17.43
CA GLU A 662 -43.25 -18.25 17.08
C GLU A 662 -42.09 -18.12 16.07
N ILE A 663 -42.16 -17.14 15.17
CA ILE A 663 -41.12 -16.87 14.14
C ILE A 663 -40.49 -15.49 14.36
N TYR A 664 -39.22 -15.38 13.99
CA TYR A 664 -38.46 -14.14 14.03
C TYR A 664 -38.40 -13.53 12.63
N LEU A 665 -39.04 -12.37 12.44
CA LEU A 665 -39.13 -11.72 11.14
C LEU A 665 -38.11 -10.59 11.03
N ALA A 666 -37.30 -10.63 9.98
CA ALA A 666 -36.35 -9.58 9.66
C ALA A 666 -36.49 -9.14 8.21
N TYR A 667 -35.91 -8.00 7.86
CA TYR A 667 -35.86 -7.54 6.49
C TYR A 667 -34.52 -6.91 6.15
N THR A 668 -34.13 -6.95 4.87
CA THR A 668 -32.87 -6.34 4.43
C THR A 668 -33.06 -4.85 4.16
N GLN A 669 -32.16 -4.02 4.67
CA GLN A 669 -32.13 -2.59 4.38
C GLN A 669 -31.49 -2.32 3.01
N SER A 670 -32.02 -2.95 1.95
CA SER A 670 -31.50 -2.87 0.57
C SER A 670 -32.03 -1.65 -0.17
N PHE A 671 -33.23 -1.16 0.15
CA PHE A 671 -33.84 0.02 -0.45
C PHE A 671 -34.49 0.96 0.56
N GLU A 672 -34.77 0.44 1.76
CA GLU A 672 -35.56 1.10 2.77
C GLU A 672 -34.91 1.00 4.15
N SER A 673 -34.94 2.10 4.89
CA SER A 673 -34.40 2.24 6.26
C SER A 673 -35.52 2.52 7.27
N VAL A 674 -36.66 1.86 7.09
CA VAL A 674 -37.87 2.03 7.91
C VAL A 674 -37.78 1.15 9.17
N PRO A 675 -38.04 1.67 10.39
CA PRO A 675 -38.00 0.84 11.59
C PRO A 675 -38.85 -0.45 11.47
N PRO A 676 -38.30 -1.65 11.77
CA PRO A 676 -38.93 -2.94 11.47
C PRO A 676 -40.29 -3.12 12.14
N GLY A 677 -40.48 -2.53 13.32
CA GLY A 677 -41.78 -2.55 14.01
C GLY A 677 -42.94 -1.94 13.21
N LYS A 678 -42.67 -1.06 12.23
CA LYS A 678 -43.71 -0.54 11.32
C LYS A 678 -44.25 -1.61 10.37
N TYR A 679 -43.48 -2.65 10.10
CA TYR A 679 -43.90 -3.82 9.31
C TYR A 679 -44.39 -4.97 10.19
N GLY A 680 -44.37 -4.82 11.52
CA GLY A 680 -44.64 -5.90 12.45
C GLY A 680 -43.48 -6.90 12.57
N PHE A 681 -42.30 -6.51 12.10
CA PHE A 681 -41.08 -7.33 12.10
C PHE A 681 -40.24 -7.03 13.34
N ASP A 682 -39.36 -7.98 13.69
CA ASP A 682 -38.56 -7.96 14.91
C ASP A 682 -37.23 -7.21 14.72
N ALA A 683 -36.60 -7.35 13.55
CA ALA A 683 -35.30 -6.72 13.26
C ALA A 683 -35.14 -6.27 11.80
N ALA A 684 -34.06 -5.53 11.56
CA ALA A 684 -33.56 -5.22 10.23
C ALA A 684 -32.13 -5.76 10.06
N VAL A 685 -31.70 -5.95 8.82
CA VAL A 685 -30.36 -6.43 8.44
C VAL A 685 -29.73 -5.40 7.50
N GLU A 686 -28.55 -4.89 7.83
CA GLU A 686 -27.79 -4.04 6.91
C GLU A 686 -27.40 -4.84 5.65
N PHE A 687 -27.49 -4.22 4.48
CA PHE A 687 -27.23 -4.88 3.21
C PHE A 687 -26.30 -4.03 2.34
N PRO A 688 -25.01 -3.88 2.72
CA PRO A 688 -24.07 -3.08 1.94
C PRO A 688 -23.83 -3.70 0.55
N PRO A 689 -23.50 -2.87 -0.46
CA PRO A 689 -23.27 -1.41 -0.38
C PRO A 689 -24.55 -0.56 -0.37
N ASN A 690 -25.74 -1.16 -0.42
CA ASN A 690 -26.99 -0.43 -0.54
C ASN A 690 -27.25 0.52 0.64
N ASN A 691 -28.08 1.55 0.40
CA ASN A 691 -28.41 2.60 1.37
C ASN A 691 -27.19 3.34 1.93
N THR A 692 -26.07 3.33 1.20
CA THR A 692 -24.88 4.13 1.52
C THR A 692 -24.49 5.04 0.36
N THR A 693 -23.81 6.14 0.67
CA THR A 693 -23.26 7.09 -0.32
C THR A 693 -21.73 7.10 -0.21
N PRO A 694 -21.04 6.14 -0.85
CA PRO A 694 -19.58 6.15 -0.95
C PRO A 694 -19.11 7.27 -1.90
N PRO A 695 -17.88 7.81 -1.74
CA PRO A 695 -17.34 8.84 -2.62
C PRO A 695 -17.20 8.34 -4.07
N ASP A 696 -17.63 9.16 -5.04
CA ASP A 696 -17.44 8.90 -6.48
C ASP A 696 -16.02 9.29 -6.89
N VAL A 697 -15.22 8.31 -7.31
CA VAL A 697 -13.81 8.46 -7.69
C VAL A 697 -13.57 8.16 -9.17
N THR A 698 -14.63 8.14 -9.98
CA THR A 698 -14.59 7.83 -11.42
C THR A 698 -13.59 8.70 -12.18
N ALA A 699 -13.42 9.96 -11.77
CA ALA A 699 -12.48 10.88 -12.42
C ALA A 699 -11.02 10.47 -12.23
N ASN A 700 -10.71 9.76 -11.13
CA ASN A 700 -9.35 9.46 -10.73
C ASN A 700 -8.84 8.15 -11.36
N VAL A 701 -9.74 7.22 -11.72
CA VAL A 701 -9.39 5.95 -12.35
C VAL A 701 -9.20 6.15 -13.85
N LYS A 702 -7.93 6.11 -14.29
CA LYS A 702 -7.52 6.33 -15.70
C LYS A 702 -6.41 5.35 -16.09
N PRO A 703 -6.30 4.99 -17.38
CA PRO A 703 -7.28 5.23 -18.45
C PRO A 703 -8.58 4.44 -18.26
N LEU A 704 -9.69 4.96 -18.83
CA LEU A 704 -10.97 4.26 -18.92
C LEU A 704 -11.07 3.58 -20.30
N HIS A 705 -11.72 2.42 -20.37
CA HIS A 705 -12.07 1.75 -21.62
C HIS A 705 -12.98 2.65 -22.47
N GLU A 706 -12.83 2.57 -23.80
CA GLU A 706 -13.64 3.34 -24.74
C GLU A 706 -15.13 3.02 -24.55
N GLY A 707 -15.95 4.05 -24.30
CA GLY A 707 -17.39 3.89 -24.08
C GLY A 707 -17.82 3.62 -22.63
N PHE A 708 -16.90 3.49 -21.67
CA PHE A 708 -17.26 3.37 -20.25
C PHE A 708 -18.01 4.63 -19.77
N ALA A 709 -19.27 4.43 -19.38
CA ALA A 709 -20.20 5.43 -18.86
C ALA A 709 -20.73 5.07 -17.46
N GLY A 710 -20.10 4.09 -16.82
CA GLY A 710 -20.37 3.64 -15.47
C GLY A 710 -19.84 4.60 -14.41
N LYS A 711 -19.91 4.15 -13.15
CA LYS A 711 -19.36 4.89 -11.99
C LYS A 711 -18.46 4.01 -11.17
N VAL A 712 -17.44 4.63 -10.57
CA VAL A 712 -16.48 3.98 -9.69
C VAL A 712 -16.49 4.65 -8.34
N TYR A 713 -16.70 3.86 -7.27
CA TYR A 713 -16.78 4.35 -5.90
C TYR A 713 -15.63 3.84 -5.02
N ASP A 714 -15.27 4.59 -3.99
CA ASP A 714 -14.24 4.17 -3.02
C ASP A 714 -14.83 3.28 -1.92
N TRP A 715 -14.44 2.00 -1.92
CA TRP A 715 -14.85 1.01 -0.92
C TRP A 715 -14.21 1.28 0.46
N SER A 716 -13.05 1.90 0.51
CA SER A 716 -12.28 2.09 1.76
C SER A 716 -13.03 2.91 2.83
N THR A 717 -14.13 3.57 2.44
CA THR A 717 -15.02 4.27 3.38
C THR A 717 -15.74 3.34 4.36
N TYR A 718 -15.99 2.08 4.01
CA TYR A 718 -16.76 1.16 4.87
C TYR A 718 -16.02 0.77 6.14
N PRO A 719 -14.77 0.24 6.10
CA PRO A 719 -14.01 -0.02 7.31
C PRO A 719 -13.83 1.25 8.14
N LYS A 720 -13.58 2.41 7.52
CA LYS A 720 -13.48 3.70 8.22
C LYS A 720 -14.76 4.04 9.01
N ARG A 721 -15.94 3.93 8.39
CA ARG A 721 -17.24 4.16 9.05
C ARG A 721 -17.54 3.14 10.16
N SER A 722 -17.08 1.90 10.01
CA SER A 722 -17.33 0.83 10.98
C SER A 722 -16.64 1.04 12.34
N THR A 723 -15.63 1.92 12.41
CA THR A 723 -14.97 2.26 13.68
C THR A 723 -15.90 2.96 14.67
N ALA A 724 -16.97 3.59 14.17
CA ALA A 724 -17.94 4.35 14.95
C ALA A 724 -19.37 4.10 14.45
N TYR A 725 -19.86 2.87 14.62
CA TYR A 725 -21.25 2.54 14.26
C TYR A 725 -22.26 3.41 15.00
N THR A 726 -23.26 3.88 14.27
CA THR A 726 -24.43 4.53 14.85
C THR A 726 -25.46 3.49 15.28
N ARG A 727 -26.14 3.77 16.39
CA ARG A 727 -27.15 2.88 16.95
C ARG A 727 -28.56 3.35 16.56
N PRO A 728 -29.33 2.56 15.81
CA PRO A 728 -30.74 2.85 15.60
C PRO A 728 -31.58 2.48 16.85
N PRO A 729 -32.81 3.02 16.98
CA PRO A 729 -33.73 2.73 18.08
C PRO A 729 -34.43 1.35 17.96
N TYR A 730 -33.92 0.46 17.12
CA TYR A 730 -34.48 -0.86 16.84
C TYR A 730 -33.35 -1.88 16.64
N THR A 731 -33.66 -3.18 16.70
CA THR A 731 -32.69 -4.26 16.47
C THR A 731 -32.20 -4.24 15.02
N LEU A 732 -30.90 -4.04 14.83
CA LEU A 732 -30.23 -4.01 13.53
C LEU A 732 -29.05 -4.98 13.55
N PHE A 733 -29.12 -6.03 12.74
CA PHE A 733 -27.97 -6.90 12.51
C PHE A 733 -27.03 -6.25 11.51
N ARG A 734 -25.74 -6.22 11.84
CA ARG A 734 -24.71 -5.62 10.98
C ARG A 734 -24.49 -6.44 9.72
N GLY A 735 -24.14 -5.74 8.65
CA GLY A 735 -23.91 -6.29 7.33
C GLY A 735 -22.57 -5.82 6.79
N VAL A 736 -21.81 -6.72 6.18
CA VAL A 736 -20.54 -6.41 5.50
C VAL A 736 -20.51 -7.02 4.10
N CYS A 737 -19.65 -6.50 3.22
CA CYS A 737 -19.37 -7.12 1.91
C CYS A 737 -17.86 -7.06 1.62
N PRO A 738 -17.26 -8.08 0.98
CA PRO A 738 -15.82 -8.10 0.69
C PRO A 738 -15.43 -7.07 -0.38
N ALA A 739 -16.24 -6.96 -1.43
CA ALA A 739 -16.11 -6.02 -2.54
C ALA A 739 -17.50 -5.83 -3.20
N TRP A 740 -17.58 -5.03 -4.26
CA TRP A 740 -18.78 -4.93 -5.09
C TRP A 740 -18.51 -4.38 -6.50
N ASP A 741 -18.95 -5.07 -7.53
CA ASP A 741 -18.82 -4.73 -8.94
C ASP A 741 -19.86 -5.44 -9.81
N ASN A 742 -20.81 -4.69 -10.38
CA ASN A 742 -21.85 -5.24 -11.26
C ASN A 742 -21.57 -5.07 -12.77
N THR A 743 -20.34 -4.71 -13.15
CA THR A 743 -19.92 -4.63 -14.55
C THR A 743 -20.06 -5.95 -15.33
N PRO A 744 -19.99 -7.17 -14.75
CA PRO A 744 -20.35 -8.39 -15.48
C PRO A 744 -21.77 -8.36 -16.07
N ARG A 745 -22.73 -7.78 -15.34
CA ARG A 745 -24.13 -7.66 -15.80
C ARG A 745 -24.38 -6.43 -16.66
N ARG A 746 -23.70 -5.31 -16.36
CA ARG A 746 -24.01 -3.97 -16.91
C ARG A 746 -22.98 -3.44 -17.90
N LYS A 747 -21.86 -4.13 -18.07
CA LYS A 747 -20.75 -3.81 -18.96
C LYS A 747 -20.29 -2.36 -18.77
N GLU A 748 -20.30 -1.56 -19.83
CA GLU A 748 -19.80 -0.19 -19.84
C GLU A 748 -20.64 0.78 -18.98
N ARG A 749 -21.81 0.35 -18.48
CA ARG A 749 -22.69 1.14 -17.60
C ARG A 749 -22.76 0.60 -16.17
N GLY A 750 -21.86 -0.34 -15.84
CA GLY A 750 -21.77 -0.89 -14.50
C GLY A 750 -21.29 0.11 -13.47
N ILE A 751 -21.45 -0.29 -12.22
CA ILE A 751 -20.90 0.38 -11.05
C ILE A 751 -19.90 -0.59 -10.44
N SER A 752 -18.70 -0.10 -10.15
CA SER A 752 -17.64 -0.86 -9.49
C SER A 752 -17.11 -0.10 -8.28
N PHE A 753 -16.54 -0.85 -7.34
CA PHE A 753 -15.91 -0.31 -6.15
C PHE A 753 -14.41 -0.60 -6.21
N VAL A 754 -13.59 0.42 -5.99
CA VAL A 754 -12.13 0.29 -5.88
C VAL A 754 -11.69 0.36 -4.44
N ASN A 755 -10.45 -0.05 -4.17
CA ASN A 755 -9.85 -0.05 -2.84
C ASN A 755 -10.57 -0.99 -1.85
N SER A 756 -11.13 -2.10 -2.34
CA SER A 756 -11.45 -3.25 -1.50
C SER A 756 -10.19 -4.09 -1.27
N SER A 757 -10.05 -4.67 -0.08
CA SER A 757 -8.94 -5.57 0.23
C SER A 757 -9.30 -6.57 1.33
N PRO A 758 -8.66 -7.76 1.37
CA PRO A 758 -8.88 -8.73 2.45
C PRO A 758 -8.64 -8.14 3.86
N ARG A 759 -7.59 -7.33 4.07
CA ARG A 759 -7.33 -6.69 5.38
C ARG A 759 -8.41 -5.67 5.73
N GLY A 760 -8.85 -4.85 4.77
CA GLY A 760 -9.92 -3.89 4.98
C GLY A 760 -11.25 -4.58 5.32
N TYR A 761 -11.55 -5.69 4.64
CA TYR A 761 -12.71 -6.52 4.93
C TYR A 761 -12.61 -7.17 6.31
N GLN A 762 -11.45 -7.72 6.67
CA GLN A 762 -11.19 -8.26 8.01
C GLN A 762 -11.46 -7.21 9.10
N GLU A 763 -10.96 -5.99 8.93
CA GLU A 763 -11.15 -4.89 9.88
C GLU A 763 -12.63 -4.53 10.03
N TRP A 764 -13.35 -4.41 8.91
CA TRP A 764 -14.78 -4.13 8.92
C TRP A 764 -15.58 -5.23 9.61
N LEU A 765 -15.30 -6.49 9.28
CA LEU A 765 -15.96 -7.65 9.88
C LEU A 765 -15.65 -7.75 11.39
N LEU A 766 -14.40 -7.53 11.80
CA LEU A 766 -14.01 -7.48 13.21
C LEU A 766 -14.80 -6.41 13.97
N ASN A 767 -14.97 -5.22 13.39
CA ASN A 767 -15.77 -4.16 13.99
C ASN A 767 -17.25 -4.54 14.08
N ALA A 768 -17.81 -5.18 13.06
CA ALA A 768 -19.19 -5.68 13.08
C ALA A 768 -19.41 -6.75 14.15
N ILE A 769 -18.50 -7.71 14.29
CA ILE A 769 -18.54 -8.75 15.35
C ILE A 769 -18.49 -8.10 16.73
N ARG A 770 -17.58 -7.15 16.96
CA ARG A 770 -17.47 -6.43 18.23
C ARG A 770 -18.72 -5.62 18.55
N ASP A 771 -19.29 -4.93 17.56
CA ASP A 771 -20.54 -4.19 17.73
C ASP A 771 -21.69 -5.12 18.11
N SER A 772 -21.78 -6.29 17.47
CA SER A 772 -22.77 -7.31 17.78
C SER A 772 -22.66 -7.80 19.23
N HIS A 773 -21.44 -8.10 19.70
CA HIS A 773 -21.17 -8.48 21.10
C HIS A 773 -21.56 -7.41 22.12
N ARG A 774 -21.33 -6.14 21.81
CA ARG A 774 -21.64 -5.02 22.72
C ARG A 774 -23.14 -4.83 22.91
N HIS A 775 -23.95 -5.18 21.92
CA HIS A 775 -25.36 -4.79 21.86
C HIS A 775 -26.35 -5.95 21.92
N HIS A 776 -25.92 -7.19 21.69
CA HIS A 776 -26.76 -8.38 21.77
C HIS A 776 -26.35 -9.29 22.93
N HIS A 777 -27.27 -9.47 23.87
CA HIS A 777 -27.04 -10.24 25.09
C HIS A 777 -27.21 -11.74 24.86
N SER A 778 -28.17 -12.16 24.03
CA SER A 778 -28.36 -13.55 23.62
C SER A 778 -27.30 -13.96 22.61
N GLU A 779 -26.69 -15.14 22.77
CA GLU A 779 -25.74 -15.67 21.80
C GLU A 779 -26.38 -15.88 20.42
N ASP A 780 -27.67 -16.22 20.39
CA ASP A 780 -28.40 -16.42 19.14
C ASP A 780 -28.68 -15.10 18.39
N GLU A 781 -28.68 -13.96 19.09
CA GLU A 781 -28.80 -12.63 18.47
C GLU A 781 -27.45 -12.04 18.03
N ARG A 782 -26.33 -12.70 18.33
CA ARG A 782 -25.00 -12.27 17.86
C ARG A 782 -24.77 -12.69 16.41
N LEU A 783 -25.57 -12.13 15.51
CA LEU A 783 -25.52 -12.36 14.07
C LEU A 783 -24.81 -11.20 13.36
N VAL A 784 -24.03 -11.53 12.34
CA VAL A 784 -23.50 -10.58 11.35
C VAL A 784 -23.73 -11.17 9.97
N PHE A 785 -24.31 -10.39 9.07
CA PHE A 785 -24.59 -10.81 7.71
C PHE A 785 -23.45 -10.43 6.76
N ILE A 786 -23.18 -11.29 5.78
CA ILE A 786 -22.17 -11.04 4.76
C ILE A 786 -22.84 -11.13 3.40
N ASN A 787 -22.76 -10.05 2.62
CA ASN A 787 -23.11 -10.01 1.21
C ASN A 787 -21.82 -10.18 0.40
N ALA A 788 -21.45 -11.38 -0.04
CA ALA A 788 -22.17 -12.65 0.00
C ALA A 788 -21.20 -13.85 0.00
N TRP A 789 -21.74 -15.08 0.04
CA TRP A 789 -20.96 -16.30 -0.22
C TRP A 789 -20.49 -16.33 -1.68
N ASN A 790 -21.42 -16.27 -2.63
CA ASN A 790 -21.19 -16.56 -4.05
C ASN A 790 -21.83 -15.55 -5.02
N GLU A 791 -21.91 -14.25 -4.69
CA GLU A 791 -22.40 -13.24 -5.65
C GLU A 791 -21.27 -12.80 -6.61
N TRP A 792 -20.92 -13.68 -7.54
CA TRP A 792 -19.83 -13.47 -8.51
C TRP A 792 -20.11 -12.36 -9.52
N ALA A 793 -21.36 -12.17 -9.94
CA ALA A 793 -21.69 -11.17 -10.97
C ALA A 793 -21.85 -9.75 -10.40
N GLU A 794 -21.88 -9.63 -9.06
CA GLU A 794 -21.66 -8.40 -8.30
C GLU A 794 -20.27 -8.33 -7.65
N GLY A 795 -19.33 -9.23 -7.96
CA GLY A 795 -17.98 -9.22 -7.37
C GLY A 795 -17.95 -9.29 -5.84
N ALA A 796 -19.06 -9.65 -5.20
CA ALA A 796 -19.26 -9.64 -3.74
C ALA A 796 -19.23 -11.07 -3.19
N HIS A 797 -18.23 -11.87 -3.59
CA HIS A 797 -18.10 -13.27 -3.19
C HIS A 797 -17.01 -13.47 -2.13
N LEU A 798 -17.23 -14.42 -1.21
CA LEU A 798 -16.21 -14.97 -0.32
C LEU A 798 -15.54 -16.21 -0.91
N GLU A 799 -16.20 -16.87 -1.87
CA GLU A 799 -15.61 -18.03 -2.55
C GLU A 799 -14.24 -17.67 -3.15
N PRO A 800 -13.27 -18.60 -3.09
CA PRO A 800 -11.90 -18.33 -3.51
C PRO A 800 -11.83 -18.08 -5.02
N ASP A 801 -11.01 -17.12 -5.42
CA ASP A 801 -10.71 -16.77 -6.80
C ASP A 801 -9.22 -16.99 -7.12
N GLN A 802 -8.82 -16.82 -8.39
CA GLN A 802 -7.43 -16.98 -8.82
C GLN A 802 -6.50 -15.85 -8.35
N HIS A 803 -7.03 -14.67 -8.02
CA HIS A 803 -6.21 -13.49 -7.71
C HIS A 803 -5.82 -13.44 -6.23
N TYR A 804 -6.79 -13.61 -5.34
CA TYR A 804 -6.65 -13.60 -3.90
C TYR A 804 -6.59 -15.01 -3.31
N GLY A 805 -6.92 -16.05 -4.06
CA GLY A 805 -7.01 -17.40 -3.51
C GLY A 805 -8.02 -17.44 -2.37
N TYR A 806 -7.58 -17.89 -1.20
CA TYR A 806 -8.38 -17.98 0.02
C TYR A 806 -8.32 -16.72 0.92
N ALA A 807 -7.77 -15.59 0.47
CA ALA A 807 -7.48 -14.46 1.35
C ALA A 807 -8.72 -13.87 2.07
N TYR A 808 -9.87 -13.76 1.40
CA TYR A 808 -11.12 -13.28 2.03
C TYR A 808 -11.68 -14.26 3.08
N LEU A 809 -11.50 -15.55 2.85
CA LEU A 809 -11.85 -16.60 3.81
C LEU A 809 -10.87 -16.60 5.01
N GLU A 810 -9.57 -16.47 4.75
CA GLU A 810 -8.55 -16.29 5.79
C GLU A 810 -8.85 -15.06 6.65
N ALA A 811 -9.19 -13.93 6.02
CA ALA A 811 -9.61 -12.69 6.68
C ALA A 811 -10.87 -12.90 7.54
N THR A 812 -11.86 -13.65 7.05
CA THR A 812 -13.06 -14.01 7.82
C THR A 812 -12.68 -14.75 9.11
N ARG A 813 -11.83 -15.77 8.98
CA ARG A 813 -11.36 -16.57 10.11
C ARG A 813 -10.50 -15.75 11.07
N MET A 814 -9.64 -14.88 10.56
CA MET A 814 -8.81 -13.97 11.36
C MET A 814 -9.66 -12.98 12.16
N ALA A 815 -10.75 -12.46 11.60
CA ALA A 815 -11.68 -11.58 12.33
C ALA A 815 -12.28 -12.29 13.54
N HIS A 816 -12.64 -13.57 13.44
CA HIS A 816 -13.04 -14.38 14.60
C HIS A 816 -11.92 -14.57 15.61
N VAL A 817 -10.73 -14.99 15.16
CA VAL A 817 -9.58 -15.20 16.04
C VAL A 817 -9.32 -13.93 16.87
N ARG A 818 -9.25 -12.77 16.22
CA ARG A 818 -9.03 -11.49 16.90
C ARG A 818 -10.19 -11.09 17.80
N ALA A 819 -11.44 -11.24 17.36
CA ALA A 819 -12.61 -10.88 18.17
C ALA A 819 -12.67 -11.69 19.47
N ARG A 820 -12.36 -12.99 19.41
CA ARG A 820 -12.32 -13.86 20.59
C ARG A 820 -11.17 -13.50 21.52
N LEU A 821 -9.96 -13.35 20.99
CA LEU A 821 -8.79 -13.00 21.81
C LEU A 821 -8.98 -11.72 22.62
N LEU A 822 -9.74 -10.76 22.09
CA LEU A 822 -10.03 -9.49 22.77
C LEU A 822 -11.18 -9.54 23.77
N THR A 823 -11.97 -10.62 23.76
CA THR A 823 -13.11 -10.83 24.67
C THR A 823 -12.86 -11.93 25.68
N THR A 824 -11.88 -12.81 25.43
CA THR A 824 -11.42 -13.83 26.36
C THR A 824 -10.69 -13.17 27.55
N PRO A 825 -11.11 -13.42 28.80
CA PRO A 825 -10.38 -12.93 29.95
C PRO A 825 -8.99 -13.57 30.04
N ALA A 826 -8.01 -12.81 30.52
CA ALA A 826 -6.66 -13.34 30.72
C ALA A 826 -6.69 -14.57 31.64
N PRO A 827 -5.92 -15.63 31.33
CA PRO A 827 -5.90 -16.83 32.17
C PRO A 827 -5.44 -16.50 33.60
N THR A 828 -6.21 -16.95 34.59
CA THR A 828 -5.87 -16.90 36.02
C THR A 828 -4.73 -17.87 36.37
N GLU A 829 -4.08 -17.67 37.53
CA GLU A 829 -2.92 -18.43 38.03
C GLU A 829 -2.92 -19.91 37.60
N SER A 830 -2.05 -20.26 36.65
CA SER A 830 -1.80 -21.64 36.22
C SER A 830 -0.33 -21.95 36.41
N LYS A 831 -0.06 -23.10 37.04
CA LYS A 831 1.31 -23.62 37.20
C LYS A 831 1.74 -24.52 36.05
N THR A 832 0.89 -24.70 35.04
CA THR A 832 1.19 -25.53 33.88
C THR A 832 1.83 -24.69 32.78
N VAL A 833 3.02 -25.10 32.33
CA VAL A 833 3.79 -24.39 31.31
C VAL A 833 4.19 -25.36 30.20
N ALA A 834 3.89 -24.99 28.96
CA ALA A 834 4.34 -25.70 27.77
C ALA A 834 5.77 -25.28 27.45
N VAL A 835 6.68 -26.24 27.26
CA VAL A 835 8.06 -25.94 26.87
C VAL A 835 8.28 -26.47 25.46
N ALA A 836 8.27 -25.59 24.46
CA ALA A 836 8.53 -25.94 23.07
C ALA A 836 10.04 -25.89 22.79
N ILE A 837 10.61 -27.00 22.34
CA ILE A 837 12.03 -27.20 22.16
C ILE A 837 12.31 -27.71 20.76
N HIS A 838 13.08 -26.96 19.96
CA HIS A 838 13.71 -27.56 18.78
C HIS A 838 15.12 -28.07 19.13
N ALA A 839 15.27 -29.38 19.20
CA ALA A 839 16.48 -30.10 19.58
C ALA A 839 17.30 -30.49 18.34
N PHE A 840 17.94 -29.52 17.71
CA PHE A 840 18.83 -29.74 16.56
C PHE A 840 20.18 -30.38 16.95
N TYR A 841 20.75 -29.96 18.09
CA TYR A 841 22.02 -30.48 18.61
C TYR A 841 21.79 -31.32 19.87
N PRO A 842 21.88 -32.67 19.79
CA PRO A 842 21.58 -33.56 20.92
C PRO A 842 22.47 -33.33 22.16
N ASP A 843 23.72 -32.93 21.98
CA ASP A 843 24.66 -32.64 23.08
C ASP A 843 24.26 -31.37 23.86
N ILE A 844 23.79 -30.34 23.17
CA ILE A 844 23.27 -29.12 23.81
C ILE A 844 21.90 -29.37 24.45
N PHE A 845 21.11 -30.28 23.88
CA PHE A 845 19.82 -30.65 24.43
C PHE A 845 19.96 -31.29 25.83
N GLU A 846 21.04 -32.01 26.11
CA GLU A 846 21.33 -32.55 27.43
C GLU A 846 21.47 -31.45 28.50
N GLU A 847 22.06 -30.30 28.15
CA GLU A 847 22.11 -29.12 29.04
C GLU A 847 20.69 -28.61 29.37
N ILE A 848 19.81 -28.51 28.36
CA ILE A 848 18.41 -28.07 28.53
C ILE A 848 17.67 -29.02 29.48
N VAL A 849 17.80 -30.34 29.26
CA VAL A 849 17.18 -31.36 30.12
C VAL A 849 17.68 -31.23 31.56
N ALA A 850 18.96 -30.92 31.78
CA ALA A 850 19.50 -30.72 33.12
C ALA A 850 18.89 -29.51 33.86
N TYR A 851 18.56 -28.41 33.15
CA TYR A 851 17.80 -27.29 33.73
C TYR A 851 16.37 -27.70 34.06
N LEU A 852 15.64 -28.24 33.09
CA LEU A 852 14.23 -28.63 33.25
C LEU A 852 14.05 -29.68 34.34
N SER A 853 14.99 -30.62 34.47
CA SER A 853 14.97 -31.67 35.49
C SER A 853 15.16 -31.16 36.91
N LYS A 854 15.57 -29.89 37.12
CA LYS A 854 15.64 -29.26 38.45
C LYS A 854 14.33 -28.56 38.86
N ILE A 855 13.45 -28.28 37.90
CA ILE A 855 12.20 -27.56 38.14
C ILE A 855 11.17 -28.52 38.75
N ARG A 856 10.63 -28.16 39.93
CA ARG A 856 9.59 -28.92 40.64
C ARG A 856 8.37 -28.08 41.01
N ASP A 857 8.48 -26.75 40.93
CA ASP A 857 7.44 -25.81 41.33
C ASP A 857 6.31 -25.65 40.30
N PHE A 858 6.54 -26.16 39.08
CA PHE A 858 5.66 -26.06 37.92
C PHE A 858 5.41 -27.42 37.28
N THR A 859 4.24 -27.58 36.67
CA THR A 859 3.91 -28.75 35.85
C THR A 859 4.34 -28.46 34.42
N LEU A 860 5.47 -29.05 33.99
CA LEU A 860 5.99 -28.84 32.65
C LEU A 860 5.50 -29.94 31.70
N LYS A 861 5.07 -29.52 30.50
CA LYS A 861 4.81 -30.41 29.38
C LYS A 861 5.73 -30.02 28.22
N LEU A 862 6.61 -30.93 27.84
CA LEU A 862 7.65 -30.68 26.85
C LEU A 862 7.12 -31.03 25.45
N TYR A 863 7.28 -30.12 24.49
CA TYR A 863 6.95 -30.32 23.08
C TYR A 863 8.24 -30.21 22.29
N ILE A 864 8.75 -31.34 21.83
CA ILE A 864 10.11 -31.44 21.32
C ILE A 864 10.05 -31.81 19.85
N SER A 865 10.71 -31.02 19.02
CA SER A 865 10.99 -31.36 17.62
C SER A 865 12.47 -31.65 17.45
N THR A 866 12.80 -32.61 16.59
CA THR A 866 14.19 -32.98 16.28
C THR A 866 14.32 -33.32 14.80
N PRO A 867 15.48 -33.11 14.16
CA PRO A 867 15.72 -33.60 12.80
C PRO A 867 15.50 -35.11 12.69
N SER A 868 14.97 -35.56 11.55
CA SER A 868 14.77 -36.98 11.24
C SER A 868 16.05 -37.80 11.48
N GLY A 869 15.92 -38.92 12.17
CA GLY A 869 17.02 -39.82 12.52
C GLY A 869 17.70 -39.53 13.86
N SER A 870 17.32 -38.45 14.56
CA SER A 870 17.86 -38.11 15.89
C SER A 870 16.91 -38.45 17.04
N ALA A 871 15.69 -38.94 16.78
CA ALA A 871 14.69 -39.20 17.81
C ALA A 871 15.15 -40.16 18.91
N ASP A 872 15.85 -41.24 18.56
CA ASP A 872 16.28 -42.24 19.54
C ASP A 872 17.32 -41.66 20.51
N VAL A 873 18.25 -40.84 20.02
CA VAL A 873 19.22 -40.12 20.86
C VAL A 873 18.51 -39.15 21.80
N ILE A 874 17.52 -38.42 21.30
CA ILE A 874 16.72 -37.50 22.12
C ILE A 874 15.92 -38.25 23.19
N ARG A 875 15.32 -39.40 22.87
CA ARG A 875 14.62 -40.26 23.85
C ARG A 875 15.56 -40.76 24.93
N GLU A 876 16.77 -41.18 24.57
CA GLU A 876 17.79 -41.61 25.54
C GLU A 876 18.13 -40.49 26.51
N ARG A 877 18.32 -39.25 26.01
CA ARG A 877 18.60 -38.08 26.84
C ARG A 877 17.40 -37.66 27.71
N LEU A 878 16.18 -38.00 27.31
CA LEU A 878 14.96 -37.80 28.09
C LEU A 878 14.67 -38.91 29.11
N ALA A 879 15.41 -40.02 29.11
CA ALA A 879 15.08 -41.20 29.93
C ALA A 879 14.93 -40.89 31.43
N ASN A 880 15.67 -39.90 31.95
CA ASN A 880 15.63 -39.47 33.34
C ASN A 880 14.85 -38.15 33.55
N CYS A 881 14.18 -37.64 32.52
CA CYS A 881 13.40 -36.41 32.63
C CYS A 881 12.07 -36.68 33.36
N PRO A 882 11.76 -35.97 34.46
CA PRO A 882 10.56 -36.23 35.24
C PRO A 882 9.27 -35.66 34.61
N HIS A 883 9.39 -34.93 33.49
CA HIS A 883 8.29 -34.19 32.86
C HIS A 883 7.69 -34.97 31.70
N SER A 884 6.38 -34.82 31.51
CA SER A 884 5.70 -35.39 30.35
C SER A 884 6.21 -34.73 29.06
N TYR A 885 6.41 -35.50 28.00
CA TYR A 885 6.90 -34.98 26.73
C TYR A 885 6.19 -35.55 25.52
N VAL A 886 6.24 -34.77 24.45
CA VAL A 886 5.87 -35.15 23.08
C VAL A 886 7.11 -34.96 22.23
N LEU A 887 7.50 -35.98 21.48
CA LEU A 887 8.62 -35.92 20.53
C LEU A 887 8.10 -36.10 19.10
N GLN A 888 8.48 -35.19 18.21
CA GLN A 888 8.15 -35.23 16.79
C GLN A 888 9.43 -35.10 15.96
N GLU A 889 9.59 -35.98 14.97
CA GLU A 889 10.62 -35.82 13.95
C GLU A 889 10.15 -34.88 12.85
N VAL A 890 11.04 -34.00 12.43
CA VAL A 890 10.79 -33.01 11.37
C VAL A 890 11.95 -33.00 10.38
N PRO A 891 11.71 -32.65 9.10
CA PRO A 891 12.78 -32.35 8.17
C PRO A 891 13.68 -31.23 8.73
N ASN A 892 14.97 -31.27 8.40
CA ASN A 892 15.89 -30.17 8.71
C ASN A 892 15.63 -28.99 7.75
N HIS A 893 14.58 -28.22 8.03
CA HIS A 893 14.11 -27.13 7.18
C HIS A 893 13.41 -26.04 8.01
N GLY A 894 13.61 -24.76 7.66
CA GLY A 894 13.01 -23.62 8.34
C GLY A 894 13.54 -23.40 9.76
N ARG A 895 14.78 -23.83 10.03
CA ARG A 895 15.52 -23.67 11.30
C ARG A 895 14.70 -24.08 12.53
N ASP A 896 14.61 -23.24 13.56
CA ASP A 896 13.78 -23.47 14.73
C ASP A 896 12.33 -22.97 14.58
N ILE A 897 12.03 -22.23 13.52
CA ILE A 897 10.73 -21.57 13.28
C ILE A 897 9.71 -22.57 12.74
N LEU A 898 10.00 -23.24 11.62
CA LEU A 898 9.08 -24.20 11.03
C LEU A 898 8.80 -25.37 11.99
N PRO A 899 9.81 -25.97 12.66
CA PRO A 899 9.55 -26.97 13.70
C PRO A 899 8.71 -26.47 14.87
N PHE A 900 8.81 -25.18 15.22
CA PHE A 900 7.94 -24.61 16.24
C PHE A 900 6.49 -24.46 15.76
N LEU A 901 6.29 -23.95 14.54
CA LEU A 901 4.95 -23.82 13.94
C LEU A 901 4.24 -25.16 13.78
N THR A 902 4.96 -26.26 13.56
CA THR A 902 4.36 -27.61 13.51
C THR A 902 3.93 -28.13 14.89
N LEU A 903 4.58 -27.70 15.97
CA LEU A 903 4.22 -28.06 17.35
C LEU A 903 3.09 -27.19 17.91
N LEU A 904 2.99 -25.93 17.48
CA LEU A 904 2.06 -24.94 18.02
C LEU A 904 0.57 -25.36 17.98
N PRO A 905 0.02 -25.97 16.91
CA PRO A 905 -1.36 -26.47 16.90
C PRO A 905 -1.65 -27.44 18.04
N ARG A 906 -0.69 -28.32 18.36
CA ARG A 906 -0.83 -29.29 19.44
C ARG A 906 -0.77 -28.63 20.81
N ILE A 907 0.13 -27.66 20.99
CA ILE A 907 0.22 -26.86 22.23
C ILE A 907 -1.10 -26.13 22.50
N VAL A 908 -1.68 -25.53 21.45
CA VAL A 908 -2.98 -24.86 21.52
C VAL A 908 -4.10 -25.85 21.85
N ALA A 909 -4.11 -27.03 21.22
CA ALA A 909 -5.11 -28.08 21.47
C ALA A 909 -5.05 -28.63 22.90
N ASP A 910 -3.84 -28.68 23.49
CA ASP A 910 -3.63 -29.11 24.88
C ASP A 910 -4.08 -28.08 25.93
N GLY A 911 -4.51 -26.88 25.51
CA GLY A 911 -5.15 -25.89 26.39
C GLY A 911 -4.23 -25.26 27.43
N VAL A 912 -2.91 -25.31 27.22
CA VAL A 912 -1.94 -24.73 28.15
C VAL A 912 -1.91 -23.20 27.97
N PRO A 913 -1.98 -22.39 29.05
CA PRO A 913 -2.07 -20.93 28.91
C PRO A 913 -0.72 -20.26 28.61
N TYR A 914 0.38 -20.84 29.10
CA TYR A 914 1.72 -20.26 29.04
C TYR A 914 2.69 -21.20 28.30
N LEU A 915 3.58 -20.59 27.52
CA LEU A 915 4.60 -21.25 26.71
C LEU A 915 5.97 -20.65 27.02
N VAL A 916 7.00 -21.51 27.06
CA VAL A 916 8.40 -21.12 26.84
C VAL A 916 8.87 -21.73 25.53
N LYS A 917 9.32 -20.90 24.61
CA LYS A 917 9.97 -21.36 23.37
C LYS A 917 11.48 -21.30 23.54
N ILE A 918 12.16 -22.41 23.27
CA ILE A 918 13.61 -22.54 23.28
C ILE A 918 14.08 -23.43 22.14
N HIS A 919 15.36 -23.34 21.77
CA HIS A 919 15.96 -24.24 20.80
C HIS A 919 17.45 -24.44 21.11
N THR A 920 18.05 -25.51 20.61
CA THR A 920 19.50 -25.71 20.73
C THR A 920 20.22 -24.74 19.80
N LYS A 921 21.29 -24.09 20.28
CA LYS A 921 22.09 -23.15 19.49
C LYS A 921 23.58 -23.37 19.74
N LYS A 922 24.35 -23.60 18.67
CA LYS A 922 25.82 -23.60 18.68
C LYS A 922 26.34 -22.41 17.88
N SER A 923 27.24 -21.65 18.46
CA SER A 923 27.89 -20.53 17.77
C SER A 923 29.26 -21.01 17.27
N THR A 924 29.30 -21.55 16.04
CA THR A 924 30.53 -22.13 15.45
C THR A 924 31.59 -21.11 15.06
N HIS A 925 31.28 -19.81 15.12
CA HIS A 925 32.13 -18.72 14.61
C HIS A 925 32.57 -17.69 15.66
N ARG A 926 32.33 -17.91 16.96
CA ARG A 926 32.70 -16.95 18.03
C ARG A 926 33.24 -17.65 19.29
N ASN A 927 34.17 -16.99 19.98
CA ASN A 927 34.78 -17.48 21.24
C ASN A 927 33.87 -17.29 22.49
N ASP A 928 32.73 -16.59 22.39
CA ASP A 928 31.82 -16.25 23.50
C ASP A 928 30.44 -16.96 23.45
N GLY A 929 30.22 -17.83 22.47
CA GLY A 929 28.89 -18.41 22.18
C GLY A 929 28.28 -19.29 23.26
N ASP A 930 29.10 -20.00 24.04
CA ASP A 930 28.63 -20.85 25.14
C ASP A 930 28.18 -20.03 26.35
N THR A 931 28.87 -18.92 26.63
CA THR A 931 28.49 -17.96 27.68
C THR A 931 27.14 -17.33 27.38
N TRP A 932 26.90 -16.97 26.11
CA TRP A 932 25.64 -16.40 25.64
C TRP A 932 24.45 -17.37 25.73
N ARG A 933 24.65 -18.64 25.33
CA ARG A 933 23.63 -19.68 25.48
C ARG A 933 23.25 -19.90 26.94
N ARG A 934 24.25 -19.96 27.84
CA ARG A 934 24.01 -20.15 29.28
C ARG A 934 23.24 -19.00 29.89
N ASP A 935 23.54 -17.75 29.53
CA ASP A 935 22.79 -16.56 29.98
C ASP A 935 21.29 -16.65 29.58
N LEU A 936 20.99 -17.02 28.33
CA LEU A 936 19.61 -17.24 27.89
C LEU A 936 18.90 -18.35 28.68
N TYR A 937 19.59 -19.48 28.92
CA TYR A 937 19.01 -20.59 29.67
C TYR A 937 18.79 -20.23 31.15
N GLU A 938 19.68 -19.47 31.78
CA GLU A 938 19.50 -18.98 33.15
C GLU A 938 18.27 -18.06 33.25
N LYS A 939 18.06 -17.21 32.24
CA LYS A 939 16.93 -16.28 32.13
C LYS A 939 15.59 -16.91 31.73
N LEU A 940 15.57 -18.14 31.22
CA LEU A 940 14.34 -18.79 30.72
C LEU A 940 14.00 -20.13 31.40
N LEU A 941 14.99 -20.89 31.86
CA LEU A 941 14.85 -22.29 32.26
C LEU A 941 15.13 -22.56 33.74
N THR A 942 15.07 -21.52 34.58
CA THR A 942 15.15 -21.66 36.05
C THR A 942 13.77 -21.51 36.69
N SER A 943 13.54 -22.14 37.85
CA SER A 943 12.29 -21.94 38.62
C SER A 943 12.02 -20.46 38.92
N GLN A 944 13.08 -19.70 39.20
CA GLN A 944 12.98 -18.26 39.47
C GLN A 944 12.54 -17.48 38.24
N ALA A 945 13.15 -17.73 37.08
CA ALA A 945 12.79 -17.08 35.82
C ALA A 945 11.34 -17.38 35.42
N MET A 946 10.92 -18.65 35.49
CA MET A 946 9.53 -19.03 35.18
C MET A 946 8.55 -18.36 36.13
N LYS A 947 8.86 -18.31 37.44
CA LYS A 947 8.02 -17.62 38.41
C LYS A 947 7.88 -16.14 38.08
N GLN A 948 8.99 -15.44 37.84
CA GLN A 948 8.99 -14.03 37.48
C GLN A 948 8.18 -13.74 36.20
N ALA A 949 8.35 -14.57 35.16
CA ALA A 949 7.59 -14.42 33.92
C ALA A 949 6.08 -14.64 34.11
N LEU A 950 5.68 -15.65 34.89
CA LEU A 950 4.28 -15.88 35.22
C LEU A 950 3.70 -14.75 36.07
N ASP A 951 4.47 -14.21 37.03
CA ASP A 951 4.06 -13.06 37.85
C ASP A 951 3.84 -11.82 36.95
N GLU A 952 4.72 -11.55 35.98
CA GLU A 952 4.54 -10.48 34.99
C GLU A 952 3.26 -10.65 34.16
N PHE A 953 2.99 -11.87 33.66
CA PHE A 953 1.71 -12.14 32.98
C PHE A 953 0.52 -11.99 33.92
N CYS A 954 0.61 -12.39 35.19
CA CYS A 954 -0.51 -12.21 36.12
C CYS A 954 -0.76 -10.73 36.42
N ASN A 955 0.29 -9.91 36.48
CA ASN A 955 0.20 -8.48 36.76
C ASN A 955 -0.27 -7.64 35.56
N ASP A 956 0.03 -8.09 34.33
CA ASP A 956 -0.35 -7.39 33.10
C ASP A 956 -1.15 -8.30 32.15
N ALA A 957 -2.47 -8.08 32.12
CA ALA A 957 -3.39 -8.78 31.22
C ALA A 957 -3.08 -8.52 29.74
N ASN A 958 -2.44 -7.40 29.41
CA ASN A 958 -2.09 -7.04 28.03
C ASN A 958 -0.70 -7.56 27.62
N LEU A 959 0.06 -8.20 28.50
CA LEU A 959 1.37 -8.77 28.14
C LEU A 959 1.18 -10.10 27.41
N GLY A 960 1.72 -10.19 26.19
CA GLY A 960 1.62 -11.37 25.33
C GLY A 960 2.93 -12.14 25.23
N LEU A 961 4.04 -11.46 24.96
CA LEU A 961 5.38 -12.03 24.86
C LEU A 961 6.33 -11.33 25.83
N LEU A 962 7.16 -12.11 26.51
CA LEU A 962 8.21 -11.63 27.38
C LEU A 962 9.56 -12.20 26.90
N GLY A 963 10.38 -11.33 26.31
CA GLY A 963 11.72 -11.65 25.85
C GLY A 963 12.77 -11.47 26.97
N PRO A 964 13.86 -12.25 26.98
CA PRO A 964 14.91 -12.09 27.97
C PRO A 964 15.61 -10.72 27.86
N ALA A 965 16.11 -10.21 28.98
CA ALA A 965 16.82 -8.94 29.05
C ALA A 965 17.99 -8.87 28.04
N GLY A 966 18.00 -7.81 27.22
CA GLY A 966 18.99 -7.59 26.15
C GLY A 966 18.63 -8.21 24.79
N HIS A 967 17.50 -8.91 24.67
CA HIS A 967 17.08 -9.61 23.45
C HIS A 967 15.82 -9.05 22.79
N VAL A 968 15.24 -8.01 23.34
CA VAL A 968 14.12 -7.29 22.72
C VAL A 968 14.68 -6.09 21.96
N VAL A 969 14.39 -6.03 20.66
CA VAL A 969 14.93 -5.02 19.75
C VAL A 969 13.80 -4.34 18.97
N PRO A 970 13.95 -3.05 18.63
CA PRO A 970 12.93 -2.32 17.88
C PRO A 970 12.82 -2.84 16.45
N MET A 971 11.59 -3.05 15.98
CA MET A 971 11.34 -3.49 14.60
C MET A 971 11.78 -2.40 13.60
N SER A 972 11.72 -1.11 13.96
CA SER A 972 12.06 0.04 13.09
C SER A 972 13.47 0.02 12.48
N PHE A 973 14.43 -0.69 13.09
CA PHE A 973 15.85 -0.66 12.67
C PHE A 973 16.37 -2.01 12.16
N TYR A 974 15.58 -3.08 12.19
CA TYR A 974 16.07 -4.44 11.96
C TYR A 974 15.21 -5.21 10.97
N TRP A 975 14.89 -4.62 9.82
CA TRP A 975 14.12 -5.29 8.77
C TRP A 975 14.99 -6.07 7.78
N GLY A 976 16.17 -5.55 7.44
CA GLY A 976 17.03 -6.12 6.39
C GLY A 976 16.24 -6.34 5.10
N SER A 977 16.52 -7.46 4.41
CA SER A 977 15.77 -7.90 3.22
C SER A 977 14.39 -8.49 3.53
N ASN A 978 14.00 -8.64 4.80
CA ASN A 978 12.76 -9.31 5.20
C ASN A 978 11.52 -8.38 5.22
N ALA A 979 11.69 -7.08 4.95
CA ALA A 979 10.65 -6.06 5.08
C ALA A 979 9.31 -6.47 4.44
N ARG A 980 9.35 -6.77 3.15
CA ARG A 980 8.18 -7.13 2.37
C ARG A 980 7.48 -8.39 2.90
N ALA A 981 8.24 -9.40 3.34
CA ALA A 981 7.66 -10.63 3.88
C ALA A 981 6.94 -10.39 5.21
N VAL A 982 7.52 -9.56 6.09
CA VAL A 982 6.90 -9.20 7.37
C VAL A 982 5.65 -8.33 7.15
N GLU A 983 5.68 -7.37 6.22
CA GLU A 983 4.51 -6.57 5.84
C GLU A 983 3.36 -7.44 5.30
N ARG A 984 3.68 -8.44 4.48
CA ARG A 984 2.69 -9.43 4.00
C ARG A 984 2.02 -10.18 5.16
N LEU A 985 2.83 -10.72 6.07
CA LEU A 985 2.32 -11.44 7.24
C LEU A 985 1.48 -10.53 8.15
N ALA A 986 1.90 -9.28 8.33
CA ALA A 986 1.18 -8.28 9.11
C ALA A 986 -0.19 -7.96 8.51
N CYS A 987 -0.26 -7.68 7.21
CA CYS A 987 -1.52 -7.43 6.52
C CYS A 987 -2.50 -8.59 6.66
N ARG A 988 -2.03 -9.83 6.53
CA ARG A 988 -2.84 -11.05 6.72
C ARG A 988 -3.33 -11.25 8.16
N MET A 989 -2.60 -10.71 9.14
CA MET A 989 -3.04 -10.66 10.55
C MET A 989 -3.93 -9.44 10.87
N GLY A 990 -4.15 -8.56 9.89
CA GLY A 990 -4.97 -7.35 10.06
C GLY A 990 -4.23 -6.18 10.71
N ILE A 991 -2.90 -6.15 10.60
CA ILE A 991 -2.02 -5.08 11.07
C ILE A 991 -1.52 -4.29 9.86
N ARG A 992 -1.52 -2.96 9.93
CA ARG A 992 -1.04 -2.11 8.83
C ARG A 992 0.49 -2.06 8.83
N PRO A 993 1.15 -1.98 7.66
CA PRO A 993 2.59 -1.83 7.57
C PRO A 993 3.14 -0.66 8.41
N SER A 994 2.42 0.47 8.44
CA SER A 994 2.80 1.65 9.22
C SER A 994 2.82 1.44 10.74
N GLU A 995 2.11 0.44 11.26
CA GLU A 995 2.08 0.11 12.70
C GLU A 995 3.33 -0.68 13.12
N LEU A 996 4.03 -1.30 12.17
CA LEU A 996 5.15 -2.19 12.45
C LEU A 996 6.37 -1.45 13.01
N HIS A 997 6.58 -0.18 12.63
CA HIS A 997 7.69 0.64 13.15
C HIS A 997 7.60 0.92 14.66
N GLN A 998 6.43 0.74 15.26
CA GLN A 998 6.21 0.96 16.70
C GLN A 998 6.34 -0.32 17.53
N LEU A 999 6.53 -1.46 16.87
CA LEU A 999 6.65 -2.75 17.53
C LEU A 999 8.11 -3.07 17.84
N ASP A 1000 8.28 -3.87 18.88
CA ASP A 1000 9.53 -4.55 19.20
C ASP A 1000 9.40 -6.03 18.86
N PHE A 1001 10.52 -6.74 18.71
CA PHE A 1001 10.52 -8.19 18.60
C PHE A 1001 11.65 -8.84 19.41
N VAL A 1002 11.47 -10.12 19.71
CA VAL A 1002 12.46 -10.91 20.45
C VAL A 1002 13.45 -11.54 19.48
N ALA A 1003 14.68 -11.02 19.45
CA ALA A 1003 15.76 -11.54 18.62
C ALA A 1003 16.29 -12.88 19.17
N GLY A 1004 16.48 -13.85 18.28
CA GLY A 1004 16.93 -15.19 18.60
C GLY A 1004 15.82 -16.15 19.03
N THR A 1005 14.54 -15.78 18.85
CA THR A 1005 13.34 -16.65 18.92
C THR A 1005 13.18 -17.48 20.22
N MET A 1006 13.76 -17.05 21.34
CA MET A 1006 13.59 -17.66 22.66
C MET A 1006 12.89 -16.69 23.62
N PHE A 1007 11.72 -17.06 24.13
CA PHE A 1007 10.89 -16.18 24.95
C PHE A 1007 9.82 -16.95 25.73
N PHE A 1008 9.23 -16.27 26.71
CA PHE A 1008 7.95 -16.65 27.30
C PHE A 1008 6.79 -16.03 26.51
N ALA A 1009 5.67 -16.74 26.38
CA ALA A 1009 4.47 -16.21 25.76
C ALA A 1009 3.19 -16.72 26.41
N ARG A 1010 2.13 -15.92 26.35
CA ARG A 1010 0.77 -16.46 26.36
C ARG A 1010 0.54 -17.19 25.05
N VAL A 1011 -0.01 -18.40 25.12
CA VAL A 1011 -0.31 -19.19 23.92
C VAL A 1011 -1.26 -18.43 22.97
N ASP A 1012 -2.18 -17.65 23.54
CA ASP A 1012 -3.11 -16.79 22.82
C ASP A 1012 -2.43 -15.73 21.93
N ALA A 1013 -1.24 -15.24 22.32
CA ALA A 1013 -0.48 -14.28 21.52
C ALA A 1013 0.02 -14.85 20.19
N LEU A 1014 0.09 -16.18 20.07
CA LEU A 1014 0.60 -16.88 18.89
C LEU A 1014 -0.51 -17.48 18.01
N ARG A 1015 -1.77 -17.41 18.44
CA ARG A 1015 -2.92 -17.95 17.69
C ARG A 1015 -3.09 -17.33 16.29
N PRO A 1016 -2.88 -16.02 16.06
CA PRO A 1016 -2.95 -15.47 14.71
C PRO A 1016 -2.04 -16.16 13.68
N LEU A 1017 -0.84 -16.63 14.08
CA LEU A 1017 0.06 -17.37 13.17
C LEU A 1017 -0.56 -18.66 12.62
N LEU A 1018 -1.39 -19.35 13.41
CA LEU A 1018 -2.05 -20.59 13.00
C LEU A 1018 -3.10 -20.38 11.90
N ASN A 1019 -3.46 -19.13 11.60
CA ASN A 1019 -4.41 -18.81 10.56
C ASN A 1019 -3.77 -18.59 9.19
N LEU A 1020 -2.44 -18.47 9.12
CA LEU A 1020 -1.72 -18.00 7.92
C LEU A 1020 -1.38 -19.11 6.91
N ALA A 1021 -1.98 -20.30 7.02
CA ALA A 1021 -1.77 -21.42 6.10
C ALA A 1021 -0.29 -21.67 5.72
N ILE A 1022 0.62 -21.39 6.66
CA ILE A 1022 2.07 -21.51 6.44
C ILE A 1022 2.42 -22.99 6.38
N ASP A 1023 3.19 -23.38 5.37
CA ASP A 1023 3.69 -24.74 5.22
C ASP A 1023 5.20 -24.79 4.92
N VAL A 1024 5.70 -26.01 4.71
CA VAL A 1024 7.11 -26.26 4.43
C VAL A 1024 7.60 -25.58 3.14
N ASN A 1025 6.73 -25.35 2.16
CA ASN A 1025 7.09 -24.78 0.86
C ASN A 1025 7.25 -23.27 0.89
N ASP A 1026 6.82 -22.59 1.98
CA ASP A 1026 7.07 -21.16 2.17
C ASP A 1026 8.51 -20.86 2.60
N PHE A 1027 9.27 -21.89 3.02
CA PHE A 1027 10.64 -21.75 3.51
C PHE A 1027 11.65 -22.09 2.42
N GLU A 1028 12.74 -21.33 2.38
CA GLU A 1028 13.86 -21.57 1.47
C GLU A 1028 14.71 -22.77 1.94
N PRO A 1029 15.34 -23.52 1.01
CA PRO A 1029 16.30 -24.56 1.35
C PRO A 1029 17.44 -24.04 2.25
N GLU A 1030 17.89 -24.85 3.20
CA GLU A 1030 18.96 -24.47 4.13
C GLU A 1030 20.35 -24.57 3.47
N GLU A 1031 20.82 -23.47 2.86
CA GLU A 1031 22.11 -23.38 2.14
C GLU A 1031 23.16 -22.55 2.90
N GLY A 1032 22.91 -22.25 4.19
CA GLY A 1032 23.83 -21.49 5.05
C GLY A 1032 23.62 -19.97 4.99
N GLN A 1033 22.43 -19.51 4.58
CA GLN A 1033 22.06 -18.10 4.54
C GLN A 1033 22.13 -17.47 5.94
N VAL A 1034 22.53 -16.20 6.05
CA VAL A 1034 22.69 -15.53 7.37
C VAL A 1034 21.51 -14.63 7.73
N ASP A 1035 20.79 -14.09 6.74
CA ASP A 1035 19.55 -13.30 6.88
C ASP A 1035 18.73 -13.41 5.57
N GLY A 1036 17.51 -12.86 5.54
CA GLY A 1036 16.70 -12.70 4.32
C GLY A 1036 15.84 -13.88 3.93
N THR A 1037 15.63 -14.84 4.84
CA THR A 1037 14.77 -16.01 4.63
C THR A 1037 13.42 -15.85 5.30
N PHE A 1038 12.41 -16.61 4.87
CA PHE A 1038 11.07 -16.57 5.46
C PHE A 1038 11.05 -16.88 6.97
N ALA A 1039 12.00 -17.70 7.46
CA ALA A 1039 12.19 -17.93 8.89
C ALA A 1039 12.52 -16.63 9.66
N HIS A 1040 13.36 -15.75 9.11
CA HIS A 1040 13.69 -14.46 9.72
C HIS A 1040 12.48 -13.51 9.69
N ALA A 1041 11.67 -13.55 8.64
CA ALA A 1041 10.41 -12.80 8.61
C ALA A 1041 9.45 -13.27 9.72
N LEU A 1042 9.34 -14.59 9.93
CA LEU A 1042 8.47 -15.16 10.95
C LEU A 1042 8.94 -14.92 12.39
N GLU A 1043 10.24 -14.86 12.64
CA GLU A 1043 10.80 -14.42 13.93
C GLU A 1043 10.20 -13.06 14.35
N ARG A 1044 10.14 -12.11 13.42
CA ARG A 1044 9.53 -10.79 13.64
C ARG A 1044 8.00 -10.88 13.74
N ALA A 1045 7.39 -11.71 12.89
CA ALA A 1045 5.94 -11.89 12.84
C ALA A 1045 5.35 -12.47 14.14
N MET A 1046 6.14 -13.11 15.01
CA MET A 1046 5.67 -13.54 16.34
C MET A 1046 5.18 -12.36 17.19
N SER A 1047 5.86 -11.22 17.09
CA SER A 1047 5.48 -10.01 17.82
C SER A 1047 4.29 -9.31 17.16
N VAL A 1048 4.21 -9.38 15.82
CA VAL A 1048 3.04 -8.92 15.06
C VAL A 1048 1.81 -9.75 15.40
N SER A 1049 1.96 -11.06 15.61
CA SER A 1049 0.89 -11.95 16.08
C SER A 1049 0.39 -11.54 17.46
N ALA A 1050 1.31 -11.23 18.39
CA ALA A 1050 0.94 -10.72 19.71
C ALA A 1050 0.11 -9.43 19.59
N HIS A 1051 0.57 -8.49 18.76
CA HIS A 1051 -0.14 -7.25 18.51
C HIS A 1051 -1.52 -7.47 17.85
N ALA A 1052 -1.63 -8.39 16.89
CA ALA A 1052 -2.89 -8.78 16.27
C ALA A 1052 -3.89 -9.38 17.28
N ALA A 1053 -3.40 -10.09 18.28
CA ALA A 1053 -4.16 -10.61 19.41
C ALA A 1053 -4.56 -9.52 20.43
N GLY A 1054 -4.10 -8.27 20.27
CA GLY A 1054 -4.32 -7.18 21.22
C GLY A 1054 -3.37 -7.20 22.41
N LEU A 1055 -2.26 -7.92 22.30
CA LEU A 1055 -1.26 -8.10 23.35
C LEU A 1055 0.05 -7.39 23.00
N SER A 1056 0.86 -7.12 24.01
CA SER A 1056 2.13 -6.40 23.94
C SER A 1056 3.34 -7.33 24.07
N VAL A 1057 4.49 -6.83 23.65
CA VAL A 1057 5.80 -7.48 23.80
C VAL A 1057 6.64 -6.64 24.77
N ARG A 1058 7.31 -7.28 25.72
CA ARG A 1058 8.18 -6.60 26.71
C ARG A 1058 9.46 -7.39 26.95
N SER A 1059 10.48 -6.72 27.48
CA SER A 1059 11.66 -7.37 28.05
C SER A 1059 11.46 -7.75 29.52
N SER A 1060 12.14 -8.80 29.99
CA SER A 1060 12.10 -9.26 31.39
C SER A 1060 12.71 -8.28 32.40
N GLU A 1061 13.43 -7.25 31.94
CA GLU A 1061 13.90 -6.13 32.75
C GLU A 1061 13.31 -4.84 32.18
N GLY A 1062 12.89 -3.89 33.03
CA GLY A 1062 12.33 -2.59 32.60
C GLY A 1062 13.32 -1.63 31.92
N ALA A 1063 14.46 -2.14 31.44
CA ALA A 1063 15.45 -1.36 30.72
C ALA A 1063 14.92 -0.97 29.33
N PRO A 1064 15.32 0.20 28.78
CA PRO A 1064 14.93 0.63 27.44
C PRO A 1064 15.32 -0.42 26.39
N THR A 1065 14.49 -0.57 25.36
CA THR A 1065 14.81 -1.35 24.17
C THR A 1065 16.18 -0.96 23.63
N ASN A 1066 17.06 -1.94 23.45
CA ASN A 1066 18.46 -1.65 23.18
C ASN A 1066 18.65 -1.24 21.71
N ALA A 1067 18.82 0.06 21.45
CA ALA A 1067 19.06 0.61 20.10
C ALA A 1067 20.40 0.17 19.49
N ARG A 1068 21.32 -0.37 20.30
CA ARG A 1068 22.56 -0.99 19.85
C ARG A 1068 22.56 -2.45 20.26
N TYR A 1069 21.78 -3.26 19.55
CA TYR A 1069 21.91 -4.71 19.67
C TYR A 1069 23.27 -5.10 19.11
N GLY A 1070 24.27 -5.34 19.98
CA GLY A 1070 25.67 -5.61 19.61
C GLY A 1070 25.89 -6.92 18.81
N PHE A 1071 24.82 -7.55 18.36
CA PHE A 1071 24.79 -8.82 17.64
C PHE A 1071 23.97 -8.77 16.34
N ALA A 1072 23.35 -7.64 16.00
CA ALA A 1072 22.79 -7.40 14.68
C ALA A 1072 23.43 -6.13 14.11
N GLU A 1073 23.94 -6.22 12.89
CA GLU A 1073 24.39 -5.04 12.17
C GLU A 1073 23.20 -4.10 12.00
N ALA A 1074 23.37 -2.84 12.40
CA ALA A 1074 22.37 -1.81 12.11
C ALA A 1074 22.23 -1.73 10.59
N THR A 1075 21.03 -1.95 10.06
CA THR A 1075 20.79 -1.78 8.63
C THR A 1075 20.88 -0.29 8.29
N ALA A 1076 21.74 0.04 7.33
CA ALA A 1076 21.90 1.38 6.78
C ALA A 1076 20.67 1.83 5.98
#